data_AF-A0A2G8S202-F1
#
_entry.id   AF-A0A2G8S202-F1
#
_cell.length_a   1.000
_cell.length_b   1.000
_cell.length_c   1.000
_cell.angle_alpha   90.00
_cell.angle_beta   90.00
_cell.angle_gamma   90.00
#
_symmetry.space_group_name_H-M   'P 1'
#
loop_
_entity.id
_entity.type
_entity.pdbx_description
1 polymer ?
#
loop_
_entity_poly.entity_id
_entity_poly.type
_entity_poly.pdbx_seq_one_letter_code
_entity_poly.pdbx_strand_id
1 'polypeptide(L)'
;MSSDRDTKVTPIAPSDLTLSTTQEIDEVYARLSKTFESGVTRPLAYRRTQLLQLARMLQDNHTSFEDALLADLNKPRMETTVAEVAHLVTSALNAAENLEEWAAPTPCPTKEMWRSAWGATLHKEPKGVALIISPWNYPLVLTVNPLIGAIAAGCPVVLKPSELVPTFCELVSRLVSQYLDPAAYAVVKGAVPETTHALALRWAHIFYTGNSRVGRIVATAAGRHLTPVTLELGGKSPVVLAEDIGEAEMDVVARRVWFGKMQNAGQLCIAPDYAVVPRAKVDRFVEGLKKAHGEFFPDGEKGHPLTGEIPLSNIINPTHHARLVDLLRRTKGRVVFGGEIREDKSIGPTILTDVPVDDVLMEEEIFGPFLPIIPVDSIDEAIQVLNSKPSPLVIYLFTNQDDLKYKFLERTKSGQLVLNDTIMQLVAHEMPFGGQGESGYGMWFGKATFDLFTHSRGSITVPFSEEQFFEGSMQNLNISVARPQGLPDLNFDILSQITSSLTRCDVARLSRTCRTLRSALSPELPRGGVTLEARSLTSFLQFADTKHGEDRLRYFHELVLPGSTYTYKSLLRSKHATSIKNIGHAVSTVLLAAHDLEYLSILDLNVFSFPPAMLKEVLSSLPHLRELEMSAVQKIHENALEKLLPRLRKLGLRFQDGCNASTFLQLDSAAPQALELAEVVLYNATFQTASPSFPAVCTLRVSPVMVPSDIDALTRLFPNVEDVVFDFHHTYVDSGYGGRDQSWTDPSAKTWRDRLLSRPQKKADAWPHIKSLRITGQGVQNVVWAGLTCQVPRLEVGCQILKVQGLVGVLGELCSDCVVFRPGVFHAPWRMQSVGWDLLRAIESARCVTRLAIVLCRGVVDPVRHVLRWAEEAFGTCSVSCLLLRFEFDYPTSEERSSQLERLRAALSGKILSLRVVLFQMKDDVLLCWKKEERARGAWKKMSEDEGRKLIASEKMCPASIEPCEQCKNIYSGNDSDSDSDQFCYE
;
A
#
# COMPACT_ATOMS: atom_id res chain seq x y z
N MET A 1 51.90 23.60 -0.68
CA MET A 1 51.48 24.06 -2.01
C MET A 1 50.86 25.44 -1.85
N SER A 2 51.43 26.39 -2.57
CA SER A 2 51.62 27.79 -2.22
C SER A 2 50.64 28.71 -2.96
N SER A 3 50.12 29.72 -2.25
CA SER A 3 49.89 31.12 -2.68
C SER A 3 49.00 31.52 -3.87
N ASP A 4 48.25 30.62 -4.55
CA ASP A 4 47.34 31.01 -5.65
C ASP A 4 45.84 30.97 -5.29
N ARG A 5 45.46 31.18 -4.02
CA ARG A 5 44.08 30.97 -3.55
C ARG A 5 43.16 32.20 -3.52
N ASP A 6 43.63 33.38 -3.91
CA ASP A 6 42.77 34.56 -4.11
C ASP A 6 42.30 34.62 -5.57
N THR A 7 41.53 33.62 -6.01
CA THR A 7 40.72 33.82 -7.22
C THR A 7 39.56 34.71 -6.83
N LYS A 8 39.69 36.02 -7.08
CA LYS A 8 38.61 36.99 -6.93
C LYS A 8 37.32 36.40 -7.52
N VAL A 9 36.29 36.28 -6.70
CA VAL A 9 34.98 35.87 -7.16
C VAL A 9 34.48 36.94 -8.13
N THR A 10 34.21 36.55 -9.37
CA THR A 10 33.66 37.45 -10.38
C THR A 10 32.15 37.35 -10.33
N PRO A 11 31.40 38.46 -10.12
CA PRO A 11 29.94 38.46 -10.17
C PRO A 11 29.44 37.88 -11.50
N ILE A 12 28.43 37.01 -11.43
CA ILE A 12 27.83 36.37 -12.60
C ILE A 12 26.40 36.88 -12.73
N ALA A 13 26.00 37.35 -13.91
CA ALA A 13 24.60 37.67 -14.16
C ALA A 13 23.77 36.37 -14.30
N PRO A 14 22.49 36.33 -13.90
CA PRO A 14 21.67 35.13 -14.05
C PRO A 14 21.61 34.57 -15.48
N SER A 15 21.70 35.43 -16.50
CA SER A 15 21.74 35.04 -17.92
C SER A 15 23.03 34.33 -18.34
N ASP A 16 24.09 34.51 -17.57
CA ASP A 16 25.46 34.07 -17.92
C ASP A 16 25.82 32.76 -17.21
N LEU A 17 24.96 32.29 -16.28
CA LEU A 17 25.12 31.00 -15.64
C LEU A 17 24.94 29.88 -16.66
N THR A 18 26.01 29.14 -16.95
CA THR A 18 25.94 27.97 -17.82
C THR A 18 25.19 26.84 -17.10
N LEU A 19 24.01 26.49 -17.60
CA LEU A 19 23.17 25.41 -17.07
C LEU A 19 23.63 24.05 -17.60
N SER A 20 23.42 23.00 -16.80
CA SER A 20 23.69 21.62 -17.17
C SER A 20 22.68 21.14 -18.21
N THR A 21 23.15 20.44 -19.22
CA THR A 21 22.29 19.75 -20.19
C THR A 21 21.62 18.53 -19.54
N THR A 22 20.50 18.07 -20.11
CA THR A 22 19.84 16.84 -19.64
C THR A 22 20.76 15.62 -19.73
N GLN A 23 21.61 15.54 -20.76
CA GLN A 23 22.62 14.49 -20.90
C GLN A 23 23.63 14.51 -19.75
N GLU A 24 24.16 15.68 -19.38
CA GLU A 24 25.09 15.80 -18.25
C GLU A 24 24.43 15.37 -16.92
N ILE A 25 23.15 15.69 -16.73
CA ILE A 25 22.39 15.26 -15.54
C ILE A 25 22.30 13.73 -15.49
N ASP A 26 21.99 13.08 -16.61
CA ASP A 26 21.92 11.62 -16.71
C ASP A 26 23.29 10.96 -16.45
N GLU A 27 24.37 11.52 -17.01
CA GLU A 27 25.73 11.04 -16.81
C GLU A 27 26.19 11.19 -15.35
N VAL A 28 25.85 12.31 -14.70
CA VAL A 28 26.10 12.53 -13.26
C VAL A 28 25.36 11.48 -12.43
N TYR A 29 24.06 11.30 -12.68
CA TYR A 29 23.24 10.33 -11.95
C TYR A 29 23.77 8.89 -12.11
N ALA A 30 24.11 8.49 -13.35
CA ALA A 30 24.66 7.17 -13.63
C ALA A 30 26.01 6.95 -12.94
N ARG A 31 26.89 7.96 -12.93
CA ARG A 31 28.19 7.90 -12.25
C ARG A 31 28.00 7.68 -10.75
N LEU A 32 27.19 8.51 -10.09
CA LEU A 32 26.97 8.42 -8.64
C LEU A 32 26.28 7.12 -8.23
N SER A 33 25.36 6.61 -9.06
CA SER A 33 24.71 5.31 -8.84
C SER A 33 25.73 4.17 -8.85
N LYS A 34 26.61 4.15 -9.87
CA LYS A 34 27.70 3.17 -9.95
C LYS A 34 28.67 3.27 -8.76
N THR A 35 28.97 4.49 -8.32
CA THR A 35 29.80 4.72 -7.14
C THR A 35 29.15 4.16 -5.87
N PHE A 36 27.84 4.39 -5.67
CA PHE A 36 27.10 3.80 -4.55
C PHE A 36 27.16 2.26 -4.56
N GLU A 37 26.89 1.66 -5.72
CA GLU A 37 26.89 0.21 -5.92
C GLU A 37 28.26 -0.44 -5.66
N SER A 38 29.36 0.29 -5.92
CA SER A 38 30.72 -0.18 -5.60
C SER A 38 30.97 -0.33 -4.10
N GLY A 39 30.16 0.33 -3.26
CA GLY A 39 30.30 0.33 -1.81
C GLY A 39 31.37 1.27 -1.27
N VAL A 40 32.02 2.09 -2.11
CA VAL A 40 33.12 2.98 -1.69
C VAL A 40 32.70 3.98 -0.61
N THR A 41 31.42 4.38 -0.56
CA THR A 41 30.89 5.32 0.43
C THR A 41 30.50 4.66 1.76
N ARG A 42 30.53 3.32 1.86
CA ARG A 42 30.11 2.59 3.06
C ARG A 42 31.08 2.73 4.23
N PRO A 43 32.41 2.64 4.07
CA PRO A 43 33.35 2.73 5.20
C PRO A 43 33.27 4.09 5.91
N LEU A 44 33.19 4.10 7.23
CA LEU A 44 33.13 5.32 8.03
C LEU A 44 34.35 6.23 7.82
N ALA A 45 35.53 5.63 7.59
CA ALA A 45 36.75 6.37 7.28
C ALA A 45 36.61 7.25 6.02
N TYR A 46 35.98 6.72 4.96
CA TYR A 46 35.72 7.50 3.74
C TYR A 46 34.81 8.69 4.05
N ARG A 47 33.70 8.44 4.75
CA ARG A 47 32.72 9.48 5.11
C ARG A 47 33.35 10.58 5.96
N ARG A 48 34.14 10.21 6.98
CA ARG A 48 34.92 11.14 7.80
C ARG A 48 35.85 12.00 6.95
N THR A 49 36.60 11.41 6.02
CA THR A 49 37.47 12.19 5.13
C THR A 49 36.68 13.23 4.34
N GLN A 50 35.53 12.87 3.77
CA GLN A 50 34.68 13.80 3.02
C GLN A 50 34.12 14.92 3.92
N LEU A 51 33.69 14.62 5.16
CA LEU A 51 33.23 15.62 6.13
C LEU A 51 34.35 16.62 6.51
N LEU A 52 35.56 16.13 6.75
CA LEU A 52 36.72 16.98 7.05
C LEU A 52 37.14 17.83 5.84
N GLN A 53 37.06 17.28 4.62
CA GLN A 53 37.28 18.06 3.40
C GLN A 53 36.20 19.13 3.19
N LEU A 54 34.95 18.85 3.55
CA LEU A 54 33.87 19.83 3.49
C LEU A 54 34.10 20.97 4.50
N ALA A 55 34.49 20.66 5.74
CA ALA A 55 34.89 21.67 6.72
C ALA A 55 36.05 22.54 6.20
N ARG A 56 37.05 21.90 5.58
CA ARG A 56 38.19 22.61 4.98
C ARG A 56 37.79 23.49 3.79
N MET A 57 36.89 23.02 2.93
CA MET A 57 36.34 23.79 1.81
C MET A 57 35.71 25.09 2.31
N LEU A 58 34.93 25.03 3.39
CA LEU A 58 34.29 26.18 4.01
C LEU A 58 35.31 27.16 4.62
N GLN A 59 36.30 26.64 5.36
CA GLN A 59 37.34 27.46 6.00
C GLN A 59 38.26 28.16 4.97
N ASP A 60 38.77 27.39 4.01
CA ASP A 60 39.71 27.87 2.99
C ASP A 60 39.08 28.94 2.08
N ASN A 61 37.75 28.96 1.95
CA ASN A 61 37.03 29.79 0.97
C ASN A 61 35.96 30.71 1.60
N HIS A 62 36.01 30.99 2.91
CA HIS A 62 35.00 31.80 3.59
C HIS A 62 34.82 33.20 2.96
N THR A 63 35.92 33.87 2.59
CA THR A 63 35.90 35.15 1.90
C THR A 63 35.27 35.07 0.51
N SER A 64 35.49 33.96 -0.21
CA SER A 64 34.84 33.73 -1.51
C SER A 64 33.33 33.55 -1.37
N PHE A 65 32.86 32.89 -0.31
CA PHE A 65 31.42 32.80 -0.03
C PHE A 65 30.83 34.16 0.31
N GLU A 66 31.51 34.95 1.15
CA GLU A 66 31.10 36.34 1.42
C GLU A 66 31.01 37.18 0.15
N ASP A 67 32.02 37.11 -0.73
CA ASP A 67 32.04 37.84 -2.01
C ASP A 67 30.87 37.41 -2.92
N ALA A 68 30.60 36.11 -3.02
CA ALA A 68 29.53 35.58 -3.86
C ALA A 68 28.15 36.01 -3.37
N LEU A 69 27.89 35.94 -2.06
CA LEU A 69 26.59 36.35 -1.49
C LEU A 69 26.43 37.87 -1.42
N LEU A 70 27.53 38.61 -1.28
CA LEU A 70 27.51 40.05 -1.47
C LEU A 70 27.12 40.40 -2.92
N ALA A 71 27.66 39.69 -3.92
CA ALA A 71 27.32 39.92 -5.32
C ALA A 71 25.86 39.57 -5.65
N ASP A 72 25.35 38.43 -5.16
CA ASP A 72 24.02 37.94 -5.54
C ASP A 72 22.89 38.61 -4.72
N LEU A 73 23.11 38.86 -3.43
CA LEU A 73 22.09 39.33 -2.47
C LEU A 73 22.40 40.68 -1.82
N ASN A 74 23.59 41.26 -2.04
CA ASN A 74 24.11 42.32 -1.19
C ASN A 74 24.13 41.91 0.30
N LYS A 75 24.33 40.60 0.58
CA LYS A 75 24.31 40.10 1.95
C LYS A 75 25.53 40.62 2.73
N PRO A 76 25.35 41.21 3.92
CA PRO A 76 26.48 41.65 4.74
C PRO A 76 27.46 40.52 5.02
N ARG A 77 28.76 40.80 4.92
CA ARG A 77 29.80 39.78 5.09
C ARG A 77 29.69 39.07 6.43
N MET A 78 29.57 39.83 7.52
CA MET A 78 29.42 39.28 8.87
C MET A 78 28.19 38.39 9.03
N GLU A 79 27.08 38.71 8.34
CA GLU A 79 25.91 37.83 8.33
C GLU A 79 26.24 36.50 7.65
N THR A 80 26.94 36.52 6.51
CA THR A 80 27.41 35.30 5.83
C THR A 80 28.38 34.49 6.71
N THR A 81 29.35 35.15 7.33
CA THR A 81 30.35 34.47 8.18
C THR A 81 29.70 33.78 9.37
N VAL A 82 28.85 34.49 10.12
CA VAL A 82 28.28 34.02 11.38
C VAL A 82 27.09 33.07 11.14
N ALA A 83 26.16 33.46 10.27
CA ALA A 83 24.93 32.70 10.07
C ALA A 83 25.09 31.53 9.10
N GLU A 84 26.09 31.54 8.20
CA GLU A 84 26.27 30.48 7.22
C GLU A 84 27.59 29.72 7.41
N VAL A 85 28.75 30.37 7.26
CA VAL A 85 30.03 29.65 7.19
C VAL A 85 30.43 29.00 8.51
N ALA A 86 30.47 29.76 9.61
CA ALA A 86 30.96 29.27 10.90
C ALA A 86 30.12 28.10 11.43
N HIS A 87 28.79 28.22 11.31
CA HIS A 87 27.85 27.18 11.70
C HIS A 87 28.09 25.85 10.95
N LEU A 88 28.36 25.91 9.65
CA LEU A 88 28.57 24.72 8.82
C LEU A 88 29.90 24.04 9.08
N VAL A 89 30.96 24.81 9.37
CA VAL A 89 32.26 24.23 9.78
C VAL A 89 32.08 23.40 11.04
N THR A 90 31.46 23.97 12.07
CA THR A 90 31.16 23.26 13.32
C THR A 90 30.28 22.05 13.08
N SER A 91 29.25 22.16 12.24
CA SER A 91 28.34 21.05 11.94
C SER A 91 29.05 19.89 11.24
N ALA A 92 29.97 20.17 10.30
CA ALA A 92 30.74 19.15 9.60
C ALA A 92 31.74 18.43 10.54
N LEU A 93 32.40 19.18 11.43
CA LEU A 93 33.29 18.63 12.45
C LEU A 93 32.53 17.77 13.44
N ASN A 94 31.40 18.26 13.98
CA ASN A 94 30.55 17.50 14.89
C ASN A 94 30.07 16.19 14.26
N ALA A 95 29.66 16.21 12.99
CA ALA A 95 29.28 14.99 12.28
C ALA A 95 30.46 14.01 12.11
N ALA A 96 31.68 14.50 11.88
CA ALA A 96 32.87 13.66 11.75
C ALA A 96 33.31 13.03 13.08
N GLU A 97 33.11 13.76 14.19
CA GLU A 97 33.43 13.32 15.56
C GLU A 97 32.44 12.28 16.08
N ASN A 98 31.15 12.43 15.79
CA ASN A 98 30.10 11.55 16.30
C ASN A 98 29.73 10.40 15.34
N LEU A 99 30.44 10.27 14.21
CA LEU A 99 30.08 9.37 13.12
C LEU A 99 29.96 7.89 13.55
N GLU A 100 30.88 7.39 14.37
CA GLU A 100 30.84 6.01 14.88
C GLU A 100 29.60 5.77 15.74
N GLU A 101 29.28 6.72 16.63
CA GLU A 101 28.10 6.62 17.49
C GLU A 101 26.82 6.62 16.66
N TRP A 102 26.71 7.53 15.70
CA TRP A 102 25.52 7.65 14.86
C TRP A 102 25.32 6.42 13.97
N ALA A 103 26.40 5.82 13.46
CA ALA A 103 26.35 4.65 12.60
C ALA A 103 26.29 3.32 13.36
N ALA A 104 26.45 3.32 14.69
CA ALA A 104 26.46 2.10 15.49
C ALA A 104 25.11 1.36 15.41
N PRO A 105 25.12 0.02 15.28
CA PRO A 105 23.91 -0.78 15.41
C PRO A 105 23.23 -0.53 16.76
N THR A 106 21.91 -0.37 16.75
CA THR A 106 21.12 -0.09 17.96
C THR A 106 20.34 -1.34 18.37
N PRO A 107 20.70 -2.01 19.49
CA PRO A 107 19.89 -3.10 20.03
C PRO A 107 18.49 -2.63 20.41
N CYS A 108 17.47 -3.39 20.04
CA CYS A 108 16.08 -3.13 20.42
C CYS A 108 15.82 -3.75 21.80
N PRO A 109 15.38 -2.95 22.80
CA PRO A 109 15.01 -3.48 24.10
C PRO A 109 13.96 -4.58 23.97
N THR A 110 14.24 -5.74 24.55
CA THR A 110 13.31 -6.87 24.57
C THR A 110 12.75 -7.01 25.97
N LYS A 111 11.43 -6.84 26.12
CA LYS A 111 10.73 -7.00 27.41
C LYS A 111 10.31 -8.44 27.65
N GLU A 112 10.06 -9.17 26.58
CA GLU A 112 9.57 -10.54 26.63
C GLU A 112 10.72 -11.52 26.85
N MET A 113 10.74 -12.18 28.00
CA MET A 113 11.78 -13.14 28.38
C MET A 113 11.93 -14.28 27.36
N TRP A 114 10.84 -14.73 26.73
CA TRP A 114 10.85 -15.86 25.80
C TRP A 114 11.60 -15.59 24.48
N ARG A 115 11.86 -14.33 24.12
CA ARG A 115 12.67 -13.96 22.95
C ARG A 115 13.92 -13.17 23.31
N SER A 116 14.36 -13.23 24.57
CA SER A 116 15.53 -12.49 25.03
C SER A 116 16.82 -12.90 24.30
N ALA A 117 16.88 -14.11 23.76
CA ALA A 117 18.02 -14.62 23.01
C ALA A 117 18.04 -14.23 21.51
N TRP A 118 17.01 -13.55 21.00
CA TRP A 118 16.86 -13.31 19.56
C TRP A 118 17.66 -12.12 19.01
N GLY A 119 18.23 -11.29 19.89
CA GLY A 119 19.18 -10.23 19.48
C GLY A 119 18.62 -9.21 18.47
N ALA A 120 17.39 -8.72 18.67
CA ALA A 120 16.79 -7.72 17.80
C ALA A 120 17.65 -6.44 17.73
N THR A 121 18.04 -6.04 16.53
CA THR A 121 19.00 -4.93 16.30
C THR A 121 18.59 -4.11 15.08
N LEU A 122 18.73 -2.79 15.15
CA LEU A 122 18.59 -1.87 14.03
C LEU A 122 19.98 -1.51 13.48
N HIS A 123 20.19 -1.71 12.19
CA HIS A 123 21.40 -1.30 11.47
C HIS A 123 21.14 -0.03 10.67
N LYS A 124 22.11 0.88 10.63
CA LYS A 124 22.03 2.17 9.94
C LYS A 124 22.69 2.07 8.56
N GLU A 125 21.89 1.93 7.50
CA GLU A 125 22.37 1.79 6.12
C GLU A 125 22.09 3.06 5.30
N PRO A 126 23.01 3.55 4.44
CA PRO A 126 22.70 4.66 3.53
C PRO A 126 21.52 4.31 2.61
N LYS A 127 20.62 5.27 2.37
CA LYS A 127 19.49 5.07 1.46
C LYS A 127 19.92 4.86 0.00
N GLY A 128 20.96 5.56 -0.46
CA GLY A 128 21.44 5.53 -1.85
C GLY A 128 21.79 6.90 -2.38
N VAL A 129 21.68 7.12 -3.69
CA VAL A 129 21.95 8.43 -4.30
C VAL A 129 20.82 9.40 -3.97
N ALA A 130 21.16 10.53 -3.34
CA ALA A 130 20.20 11.56 -2.96
C ALA A 130 20.29 12.80 -3.86
N LEU A 131 19.17 13.52 -3.98
CA LEU A 131 19.09 14.82 -4.62
C LEU A 131 18.78 15.89 -3.57
N ILE A 132 19.58 16.95 -3.51
CA ILE A 132 19.35 18.12 -2.66
C ILE A 132 19.06 19.33 -3.55
N ILE A 133 17.85 19.88 -3.46
CA ILE A 133 17.42 21.09 -4.16
C ILE A 133 17.31 22.21 -3.15
N SER A 134 18.18 23.21 -3.25
CA SER A 134 18.30 24.31 -2.29
C SER A 134 17.85 25.66 -2.87
N PRO A 135 17.25 26.54 -2.05
CA PRO A 135 16.77 27.85 -2.46
C PRO A 135 17.91 28.88 -2.40
N TRP A 136 17.58 30.12 -2.72
CA TRP A 136 18.51 31.23 -2.90
C TRP A 136 18.76 32.07 -1.65
N ASN A 137 17.96 31.97 -0.60
CA ASN A 137 17.94 32.96 0.48
C ASN A 137 19.07 32.76 1.52
N TYR A 138 19.35 31.51 1.89
CA TYR A 138 20.54 31.10 2.65
C TYR A 138 21.19 29.94 1.90
N PRO A 139 21.74 30.23 0.70
CA PRO A 139 22.03 29.20 -0.27
C PRO A 139 23.19 28.32 0.19
N LEU A 140 24.08 28.82 1.05
CA LEU A 140 25.17 28.00 1.60
C LEU A 140 24.63 27.03 2.65
N VAL A 141 23.92 27.51 3.67
CA VAL A 141 23.36 26.66 4.74
C VAL A 141 22.44 25.59 4.18
N LEU A 142 21.50 26.01 3.32
CA LEU A 142 20.44 25.12 2.81
C LEU A 142 20.94 24.14 1.74
N THR A 143 22.15 24.33 1.21
CA THR A 143 22.82 23.34 0.35
C THR A 143 23.72 22.41 1.16
N VAL A 144 24.53 22.96 2.05
CA VAL A 144 25.65 22.23 2.66
C VAL A 144 25.24 21.47 3.93
N ASN A 145 24.34 22.01 4.75
CA ASN A 145 23.92 21.31 5.97
C ASN A 145 23.19 19.98 5.68
N PRO A 146 22.23 19.88 4.73
CA PRO A 146 21.71 18.56 4.35
C PRO A 146 22.77 17.65 3.72
N LEU A 147 23.75 18.20 2.99
CA LEU A 147 24.89 17.44 2.45
C LEU A 147 25.75 16.81 3.56
N ILE A 148 26.00 17.53 4.66
CA ILE A 148 26.76 17.00 5.82
C ILE A 148 26.13 15.69 6.32
N GLY A 149 24.81 15.69 6.56
CA GLY A 149 24.13 14.47 7.03
C GLY A 149 24.09 13.36 5.97
N ALA A 150 23.96 13.70 4.69
CA ALA A 150 24.02 12.71 3.61
C ALA A 150 25.40 12.04 3.49
N ILE A 151 26.49 12.81 3.60
CA ILE A 151 27.87 12.29 3.64
C ILE A 151 28.03 11.39 4.87
N ALA A 152 27.60 11.84 6.05
CA ALA A 152 27.66 11.06 7.28
C ALA A 152 26.89 9.73 7.15
N ALA A 153 25.71 9.74 6.52
CA ALA A 153 24.93 8.55 6.24
C ALA A 153 25.58 7.62 5.20
N GLY A 154 26.49 8.14 4.36
CA GLY A 154 27.18 7.38 3.31
C GLY A 154 26.48 7.43 1.95
N CYS A 155 25.63 8.44 1.72
CA CYS A 155 24.90 8.65 0.48
C CYS A 155 25.70 9.52 -0.49
N PRO A 156 25.93 9.10 -1.75
CA PRO A 156 26.28 10.00 -2.83
C PRO A 156 25.18 11.05 -3.06
N VAL A 157 25.56 12.26 -3.49
CA VAL A 157 24.62 13.39 -3.58
C VAL A 157 24.80 14.18 -4.86
N VAL A 158 23.67 14.46 -5.52
CA VAL A 158 23.56 15.55 -6.49
C VAL A 158 23.00 16.79 -5.80
N LEU A 159 23.76 17.88 -5.84
CA LEU A 159 23.33 19.19 -5.38
C LEU A 159 22.75 19.96 -6.56
N LYS A 160 21.60 20.59 -6.37
CA LYS A 160 20.98 21.49 -7.35
C LYS A 160 20.70 22.84 -6.67
N PRO A 161 21.71 23.70 -6.53
CA PRO A 161 21.54 25.04 -5.99
C PRO A 161 20.66 25.91 -6.89
N SER A 162 20.02 26.92 -6.29
CA SER A 162 19.15 27.85 -6.99
C SER A 162 19.91 28.71 -8.00
N GLU A 163 19.43 28.76 -9.23
CA GLU A 163 19.94 29.61 -10.31
C GLU A 163 19.80 31.11 -10.04
N LEU A 164 18.97 31.50 -9.07
CA LEU A 164 18.79 32.90 -8.66
C LEU A 164 19.99 33.50 -7.93
N VAL A 165 20.94 32.66 -7.48
CA VAL A 165 22.23 33.07 -6.89
C VAL A 165 23.39 32.56 -7.76
N PRO A 166 23.54 33.09 -8.99
CA PRO A 166 24.42 32.53 -10.01
C PRO A 166 25.91 32.55 -9.61
N THR A 167 26.36 33.59 -8.91
CA THR A 167 27.75 33.70 -8.47
C THR A 167 28.06 32.61 -7.44
N PHE A 168 27.16 32.40 -6.47
CA PHE A 168 27.24 31.30 -5.51
C PHE A 168 27.18 29.93 -6.19
N CYS A 169 26.24 29.76 -7.14
CA CYS A 169 26.03 28.49 -7.84
C CYS A 169 27.30 28.05 -8.58
N GLU A 170 27.99 28.96 -9.28
CA GLU A 170 29.25 28.66 -9.96
C GLU A 170 30.37 28.37 -8.97
N LEU A 171 30.47 29.15 -7.89
CA LEU A 171 31.47 28.95 -6.84
C LEU A 171 31.36 27.56 -6.22
N VAL A 172 30.15 27.15 -5.79
CA VAL A 172 29.92 25.84 -5.18
C VAL A 172 30.17 24.71 -6.18
N SER A 173 29.76 24.86 -7.44
CA SER A 173 30.03 23.87 -8.49
C SER A 173 31.53 23.57 -8.62
N ARG A 174 32.35 24.61 -8.64
CA ARG A 174 33.81 24.48 -8.67
C ARG A 174 34.35 23.86 -7.38
N LEU A 175 34.00 24.41 -6.22
CA LEU A 175 34.58 24.00 -4.94
C LEU A 175 34.22 22.56 -4.55
N VAL A 176 32.98 22.12 -4.78
CA VAL A 176 32.57 20.74 -4.51
C VAL A 176 33.43 19.75 -5.28
N SER A 177 33.68 20.00 -6.56
CA SER A 177 34.54 19.12 -7.39
C SER A 177 36.03 19.13 -6.98
N GLN A 178 36.49 20.19 -6.31
CA GLN A 178 37.89 20.34 -5.88
C GLN A 178 38.17 19.70 -4.53
N TYR A 179 37.21 19.72 -3.62
CA TYR A 179 37.38 19.26 -2.24
C TYR A 179 36.76 17.90 -1.96
N LEU A 180 35.61 17.60 -2.57
CA LEU A 180 34.90 16.33 -2.38
C LEU A 180 35.16 15.37 -3.53
N ASP A 181 34.92 14.08 -3.29
CA ASP A 181 35.07 13.04 -4.30
C ASP A 181 34.05 13.25 -5.46
N PRO A 182 34.50 13.60 -6.68
CA PRO A 182 33.61 13.88 -7.82
C PRO A 182 32.89 12.62 -8.34
N ALA A 183 33.29 11.43 -7.89
CA ALA A 183 32.58 10.19 -8.17
C ALA A 183 31.32 10.04 -7.30
N ALA A 184 31.25 10.68 -6.14
CA ALA A 184 30.15 10.57 -5.17
C ALA A 184 29.35 11.86 -4.97
N TYR A 185 29.94 13.03 -5.25
CA TYR A 185 29.29 14.32 -5.03
C TYR A 185 29.43 15.21 -6.27
N ALA A 186 28.31 15.74 -6.74
CA ALA A 186 28.27 16.55 -7.95
C ALA A 186 27.26 17.69 -7.81
N VAL A 187 27.46 18.74 -8.61
CA VAL A 187 26.53 19.87 -8.70
C VAL A 187 25.91 19.88 -10.09
N VAL A 188 24.59 19.98 -10.15
CA VAL A 188 23.81 20.23 -11.35
C VAL A 188 23.33 21.67 -11.30
N LYS A 189 23.81 22.48 -12.25
CA LYS A 189 23.36 23.86 -12.43
C LYS A 189 22.11 23.84 -13.28
N GLY A 190 21.02 24.46 -12.84
CA GLY A 190 19.78 24.34 -13.59
C GLY A 190 18.71 25.27 -13.10
N ALA A 191 17.74 25.58 -13.96
CA ALA A 191 16.50 26.25 -13.63
C ALA A 191 15.36 25.22 -13.62
N VAL A 192 14.15 25.64 -13.98
CA VAL A 192 12.96 24.77 -14.02
C VAL A 192 13.14 23.55 -14.95
N PRO A 193 13.63 23.67 -16.20
CA PRO A 193 13.76 22.53 -17.11
C PRO A 193 14.69 21.43 -16.57
N GLU A 194 15.86 21.82 -16.10
CA GLU A 194 16.87 20.90 -15.57
C GLU A 194 16.40 20.24 -14.27
N THR A 195 15.72 21.00 -13.40
CA THR A 195 15.11 20.45 -12.16
C THR A 195 14.03 19.44 -12.50
N THR A 196 13.21 19.72 -13.52
CA THR A 196 12.14 18.83 -13.97
C THR A 196 12.71 17.52 -14.51
N HIS A 197 13.80 17.60 -15.29
CA HIS A 197 14.53 16.43 -15.77
C HIS A 197 15.15 15.64 -14.63
N ALA A 198 15.86 16.30 -13.71
CA ALA A 198 16.44 15.65 -12.54
C ALA A 198 15.37 14.94 -11.69
N LEU A 199 14.22 15.55 -11.46
CA LEU A 199 13.11 14.96 -10.71
C LEU A 199 12.45 13.75 -11.41
N ALA A 200 12.69 13.55 -12.71
CA ALA A 200 12.22 12.35 -13.43
C ALA A 200 13.08 11.11 -13.15
N LEU A 201 14.31 11.29 -12.64
CA LEU A 201 15.24 10.22 -12.28
C LEU A 201 14.87 9.57 -10.93
N ARG A 202 15.43 8.37 -10.67
CA ARG A 202 15.10 7.56 -9.50
C ARG A 202 16.05 7.83 -8.34
N TRP A 203 15.67 8.72 -7.43
CA TRP A 203 16.48 9.03 -6.25
C TRP A 203 16.13 8.13 -5.06
N ALA A 204 17.11 7.89 -4.20
CA ALA A 204 16.88 7.20 -2.93
C ALA A 204 16.28 8.13 -1.86
N HIS A 205 16.51 9.44 -2.00
CA HIS A 205 15.89 10.48 -1.18
C HIS A 205 15.94 11.81 -1.94
N ILE A 206 14.88 12.62 -1.86
CA ILE A 206 14.90 14.02 -2.36
C ILE A 206 14.74 14.95 -1.17
N PHE A 207 15.70 15.83 -0.96
CA PHE A 207 15.63 16.91 0.01
C PHE A 207 15.35 18.21 -0.76
N TYR A 208 14.20 18.83 -0.50
CA TYR A 208 13.80 20.08 -1.14
C TYR A 208 13.54 21.15 -0.09
N THR A 209 14.15 22.31 -0.28
CA THR A 209 13.81 23.52 0.48
C THR A 209 13.27 24.60 -0.46
N GLY A 210 12.14 25.20 -0.13
CA GLY A 210 11.54 26.28 -0.92
C GLY A 210 10.07 26.55 -0.59
N ASN A 211 9.23 26.75 -1.60
CA ASN A 211 7.81 27.09 -1.39
C ASN A 211 6.89 25.87 -1.54
N SER A 212 5.72 25.92 -0.91
CA SER A 212 4.77 24.79 -0.89
C SER A 212 4.22 24.41 -2.27
N ARG A 213 4.08 25.40 -3.18
CA ARG A 213 3.66 25.14 -4.57
C ARG A 213 4.64 24.20 -5.28
N VAL A 214 5.94 24.47 -5.19
CA VAL A 214 6.97 23.63 -5.79
C VAL A 214 7.21 22.36 -4.97
N GLY A 215 7.07 22.43 -3.64
CA GLY A 215 7.11 21.24 -2.76
C GLY A 215 6.11 20.16 -3.19
N ARG A 216 4.88 20.55 -3.59
CA ARG A 216 3.89 19.62 -4.17
C ARG A 216 4.34 19.01 -5.50
N ILE A 217 5.01 19.78 -6.37
CA ILE A 217 5.55 19.27 -7.64
C ILE A 217 6.64 18.23 -7.37
N VAL A 218 7.55 18.52 -6.43
CA VAL A 218 8.61 17.61 -6.01
C VAL A 218 8.02 16.32 -5.45
N ALA A 219 7.07 16.40 -4.51
CA ALA A 219 6.40 15.23 -3.93
C ALA A 219 5.69 14.39 -5.01
N THR A 220 5.03 15.03 -5.97
CA THR A 220 4.35 14.36 -7.08
C THR A 220 5.35 13.61 -7.97
N ALA A 221 6.49 14.21 -8.28
CA ALA A 221 7.54 13.56 -9.07
C ALA A 221 8.16 12.38 -8.31
N ALA A 222 8.47 12.57 -7.02
CA ALA A 222 9.03 11.54 -6.14
C ALA A 222 8.11 10.31 -6.01
N GLY A 223 6.80 10.52 -5.96
CA GLY A 223 5.79 9.46 -5.87
C GLY A 223 5.84 8.46 -7.04
N ARG A 224 6.33 8.86 -8.22
CA ARG A 224 6.49 7.97 -9.39
C ARG A 224 7.50 6.84 -9.13
N HIS A 225 8.45 7.07 -8.24
CA HIS A 225 9.55 6.15 -7.92
C HIS A 225 9.48 5.62 -6.48
N LEU A 226 8.42 5.97 -5.74
CA LEU A 226 8.31 5.75 -4.28
C LEU A 226 9.52 6.33 -3.52
N THR A 227 10.06 7.45 -4.00
CA THR A 227 11.19 8.12 -3.39
C THR A 227 10.72 8.89 -2.15
N PRO A 228 11.29 8.64 -0.96
CA PRO A 228 10.99 9.47 0.21
C PRO A 228 11.49 10.90 -0.01
N VAL A 229 10.72 11.86 0.50
CA VAL A 229 11.05 13.29 0.41
C VAL A 229 11.20 13.91 1.78
N THR A 230 12.10 14.88 1.89
CA THR A 230 12.08 15.89 2.93
C THR A 230 11.71 17.21 2.28
N LEU A 231 10.67 17.86 2.80
CA LEU A 231 10.18 19.13 2.30
C LEU A 231 10.33 20.16 3.41
N GLU A 232 11.22 21.12 3.22
CA GLU A 232 11.40 22.28 4.09
C GLU A 232 10.76 23.49 3.42
N LEU A 233 9.53 23.80 3.80
CA LEU A 233 8.71 24.80 3.12
C LEU A 233 8.52 26.04 3.98
N GLY A 234 8.03 27.11 3.36
CA GLY A 234 7.73 28.35 4.06
C GLY A 234 6.38 28.34 4.79
N GLY A 235 5.98 29.52 5.23
CA GLY A 235 4.72 29.77 5.91
C GLY A 235 4.79 31.08 6.68
N LYS A 236 3.64 31.59 7.12
CA LYS A 236 3.59 32.86 7.84
C LYS A 236 3.88 32.64 9.31
N SER A 237 5.16 32.70 9.70
CA SER A 237 5.60 32.47 11.08
C SER A 237 5.15 33.62 12.01
N PRO A 238 4.17 33.42 12.91
CA PRO A 238 3.66 34.47 13.77
C PRO A 238 4.58 34.76 14.95
N VAL A 239 4.57 36.01 15.41
CA VAL A 239 5.01 36.40 16.75
C VAL A 239 3.78 36.73 17.58
N VAL A 240 3.62 36.12 18.75
CA VAL A 240 2.53 36.41 19.68
C VAL A 240 3.10 37.01 20.96
N LEU A 241 2.58 38.17 21.36
CA LEU A 241 2.88 38.78 22.65
C LEU A 241 1.74 38.49 23.62
N ALA A 242 2.04 37.92 24.78
CA ALA A 242 1.04 37.71 25.82
C ALA A 242 0.79 38.97 26.66
N GLU A 243 -0.36 38.98 27.35
CA GLU A 243 -0.81 40.08 28.21
C GLU A 243 0.09 40.30 29.44
N ASP A 244 0.90 39.31 29.83
CA ASP A 244 1.79 39.39 30.98
C ASP A 244 3.14 40.06 30.70
N ILE A 245 3.50 40.28 29.43
CA ILE A 245 4.72 41.01 29.05
C ILE A 245 4.63 42.47 29.52
N GLY A 246 5.42 42.85 30.51
CA GLY A 246 5.42 44.20 31.06
C GLY A 246 6.18 45.22 30.19
N GLU A 247 6.16 46.47 30.66
CA GLU A 247 6.89 47.59 30.06
C GLU A 247 8.42 47.38 30.02
N ALA A 248 8.94 46.69 31.05
CA ALA A 248 10.37 46.43 31.21
C ALA A 248 10.87 45.39 30.19
N GLU A 249 10.07 44.36 29.89
CA GLU A 249 10.41 43.33 28.93
C GLU A 249 10.18 43.77 27.48
N MET A 250 9.27 44.71 27.23
CA MET A 250 8.85 45.06 25.86
C MET A 250 10.02 45.47 24.96
N ASP A 251 11.01 46.21 25.47
CA ASP A 251 12.19 46.59 24.68
C ASP A 251 13.00 45.37 24.24
N VAL A 252 13.12 44.36 25.11
CA VAL A 252 13.81 43.10 24.79
C VAL A 252 13.02 42.31 23.75
N VAL A 253 11.71 42.22 23.91
CA VAL A 253 10.81 41.57 22.94
C VAL A 253 10.93 42.21 21.57
N ALA A 254 10.77 43.53 21.50
CA ALA A 254 10.87 44.28 20.26
C ALA A 254 12.24 44.13 19.61
N ARG A 255 13.33 44.21 20.38
CA ARG A 255 14.69 44.00 19.86
C ARG A 255 14.88 42.61 19.27
N ARG A 256 14.41 41.56 19.94
CA ARG A 256 14.48 40.17 19.45
C ARG A 256 13.66 39.96 18.18
N VAL A 257 12.43 40.47 18.15
CA VAL A 257 11.55 40.36 16.97
C VAL A 257 12.13 41.13 15.79
N TRP A 258 12.64 42.34 16.03
CA TRP A 258 13.24 43.15 14.99
C TRP A 258 14.52 42.51 14.45
N PHE A 259 15.36 41.94 15.33
CA PHE A 259 16.55 41.20 14.92
C PHE A 259 16.17 40.07 13.95
N GLY A 260 15.17 39.26 14.33
CA GLY A 260 14.70 38.18 13.48
C GLY A 260 14.14 38.65 12.14
N LYS A 261 13.47 39.80 12.13
CA LYS A 261 12.87 40.35 10.91
C LYS A 261 13.91 40.91 9.93
N MET A 262 14.98 41.50 10.44
CA MET A 262 15.96 42.23 9.62
C MET A 262 16.99 41.33 8.94
N GLN A 263 17.18 40.10 9.41
CA GLN A 263 18.09 39.15 8.75
C GLN A 263 17.72 38.94 7.28
N ASN A 264 18.72 39.05 6.39
CA ASN A 264 18.55 38.94 4.94
C ASN A 264 17.37 39.75 4.36
N ALA A 265 17.10 40.93 4.92
CA ALA A 265 15.94 41.77 4.60
C ALA A 265 14.59 41.04 4.73
N GLY A 266 14.46 40.16 5.72
CA GLY A 266 13.25 39.37 5.97
C GLY A 266 13.01 38.23 4.98
N GLN A 267 13.97 37.92 4.11
CA GLN A 267 13.92 36.79 3.16
C GLN A 267 14.39 35.50 3.85
N LEU A 268 13.65 35.05 4.86
CA LEU A 268 13.96 33.87 5.67
C LEU A 268 12.66 33.13 6.01
N CYS A 269 12.63 31.81 5.84
CA CYS A 269 11.43 30.97 6.04
C CYS A 269 10.89 30.96 7.48
N ILE A 270 11.75 31.33 8.43
CA ILE A 270 11.42 31.46 9.85
C ILE A 270 11.42 32.91 10.33
N ALA A 271 11.55 33.91 9.45
CA ALA A 271 11.47 35.30 9.87
C ALA A 271 10.10 35.56 10.53
N PRO A 272 10.02 36.43 11.54
CA PRO A 272 8.77 37.00 11.99
C PRO A 272 7.96 37.55 10.81
N ASP A 273 6.91 36.85 10.41
CA ASP A 273 6.14 37.24 9.24
C ASP A 273 5.12 38.32 9.62
N TYR A 274 4.44 38.14 10.75
CA TYR A 274 3.54 39.12 11.37
C TYR A 274 3.53 38.99 12.89
N ALA A 275 3.13 40.05 13.59
CA ALA A 275 2.98 40.05 15.04
C ALA A 275 1.50 40.15 15.45
N VAL A 276 1.11 39.38 16.46
CA VAL A 276 -0.19 39.41 17.11
C VAL A 276 0.01 39.96 18.51
N VAL A 277 -0.55 41.13 18.78
CA VAL A 277 -0.21 41.93 19.97
C VAL A 277 -1.49 42.37 20.67
N PRO A 278 -1.57 42.31 22.02
CA PRO A 278 -2.71 42.84 22.75
C PRO A 278 -2.94 44.31 22.40
N ARG A 279 -4.19 44.69 22.13
CA ARG A 279 -4.57 46.05 21.68
C ARG A 279 -3.88 47.16 22.47
N ALA A 280 -3.89 47.05 23.79
CA ALA A 280 -3.30 48.04 24.70
C ALA A 280 -1.77 48.17 24.63
N LYS A 281 -1.07 47.24 23.98
CA LYS A 281 0.40 47.18 23.92
C LYS A 281 0.99 47.50 22.54
N VAL A 282 0.14 47.71 21.53
CA VAL A 282 0.59 47.94 20.14
C VAL A 282 1.53 49.14 20.05
N ASP A 283 1.13 50.30 20.57
CA ASP A 283 1.92 51.52 20.48
C ASP A 283 3.29 51.36 21.15
N ARG A 284 3.29 50.80 22.36
CA ARG A 284 4.52 50.56 23.13
C ARG A 284 5.45 49.56 22.46
N PHE A 285 4.92 48.53 21.80
CA PHE A 285 5.70 47.59 21.00
C PHE A 285 6.30 48.27 19.77
N VAL A 286 5.54 49.11 19.05
CA VAL A 286 6.03 49.90 17.91
C VAL A 286 7.17 50.83 18.32
N GLU A 287 7.06 51.51 19.46
CA GLU A 287 8.15 52.32 20.01
C GLU A 287 9.40 51.49 20.28
N GLY A 288 9.25 50.32 20.88
CA GLY A 288 10.35 49.38 21.10
C GLY A 288 11.00 48.92 19.79
N LEU A 289 10.22 48.66 18.74
CA LEU A 289 10.73 48.25 17.43
C LEU A 289 11.53 49.39 16.77
N LYS A 290 11.03 50.63 16.84
CA LYS A 290 11.74 51.83 16.35
C LYS A 290 13.05 52.06 17.10
N LYS A 291 13.04 51.86 18.43
CA LYS A 291 14.25 51.92 19.25
C LYS A 291 15.27 50.86 18.83
N ALA A 292 14.83 49.60 18.71
CA ALA A 292 15.70 48.51 18.25
C ALA A 292 16.27 48.77 16.84
N HIS A 293 15.49 49.37 15.94
CA HIS A 293 15.99 49.78 14.64
C HIS A 293 17.14 50.78 14.77
N GLY A 294 16.99 51.84 15.57
CA GLY A 294 18.06 52.82 15.80
C GLY A 294 19.30 52.24 16.48
N GLU A 295 19.16 51.16 17.27
CA GLU A 295 20.29 50.43 17.86
C GLU A 295 21.04 49.56 16.83
N PHE A 296 20.34 48.93 15.89
CA PHE A 296 20.95 48.10 14.85
C PHE A 296 21.55 48.90 13.70
N PHE A 297 20.98 50.08 13.44
CA PHE A 297 21.38 51.01 12.39
C PHE A 297 21.68 52.39 13.02
N PRO A 298 22.78 52.51 13.80
CA PRO A 298 23.15 53.74 14.50
C PRO A 298 23.61 54.86 13.53
N ASP A 299 23.96 56.03 14.05
CA ASP A 299 24.61 57.11 13.28
C ASP A 299 23.78 57.78 12.16
N GLY A 300 22.45 57.64 12.21
CA GLY A 300 21.54 58.35 11.30
C GLY A 300 21.75 57.95 9.84
N GLU A 301 21.94 58.92 8.94
CA GLU A 301 22.21 58.67 7.51
C GLU A 301 23.41 57.74 7.26
N LYS A 302 24.41 57.76 8.14
CA LYS A 302 25.60 56.91 7.97
C LYS A 302 25.35 55.43 8.24
N GLY A 303 24.51 55.09 9.21
CA GLY A 303 24.12 53.70 9.44
C GLY A 303 22.81 53.32 8.79
N HIS A 304 22.22 54.19 7.96
CA HIS A 304 20.96 53.93 7.29
C HIS A 304 21.04 52.65 6.43
N PRO A 305 20.10 51.70 6.58
CA PRO A 305 20.22 50.35 5.98
C PRO A 305 20.25 50.31 4.45
N LEU A 306 19.74 51.36 3.79
CA LEU A 306 19.64 51.42 2.32
C LEU A 306 20.67 52.33 1.65
N THR A 307 21.25 53.27 2.39
CA THR A 307 22.08 54.36 1.83
C THR A 307 23.39 54.57 2.59
N GLY A 308 23.50 54.01 3.79
CA GLY A 308 24.65 54.12 4.67
C GLY A 308 25.65 52.97 4.53
N GLU A 309 26.56 52.89 5.49
CA GLU A 309 27.69 51.96 5.55
C GLU A 309 27.33 50.63 6.21
N ILE A 310 26.15 50.50 6.83
CA ILE A 310 25.63 49.27 7.43
C ILE A 310 24.59 48.70 6.45
N PRO A 311 25.00 47.88 5.46
CA PRO A 311 24.10 47.46 4.41
C PRO A 311 23.05 46.48 4.93
N LEU A 312 21.82 46.59 4.41
CA LEU A 312 20.82 45.54 4.43
C LEU A 312 20.87 44.78 3.10
N SER A 313 20.52 43.49 3.12
CA SER A 313 20.42 42.70 1.88
C SER A 313 19.37 43.26 0.92
N ASN A 314 19.58 43.05 -0.38
CA ASN A 314 18.61 43.44 -1.40
C ASN A 314 17.56 42.33 -1.57
N ILE A 315 16.40 42.71 -2.11
CA ILE A 315 15.44 41.72 -2.58
C ILE A 315 16.04 40.99 -3.79
N ILE A 316 15.94 39.66 -3.79
CA ILE A 316 16.68 38.77 -4.72
C ILE A 316 16.61 39.21 -6.18
N ASN A 317 15.42 39.52 -6.69
CA ASN A 317 15.21 39.84 -8.10
C ASN A 317 14.06 40.85 -8.30
N PRO A 318 13.94 41.45 -9.50
CA PRO A 318 12.91 42.44 -9.79
C PRO A 318 11.47 41.93 -9.61
N THR A 319 11.22 40.63 -9.84
CA THR A 319 9.89 40.02 -9.67
C THR A 319 9.47 40.00 -8.20
N HIS A 320 10.35 39.54 -7.31
CA HIS A 320 10.09 39.56 -5.86
C HIS A 320 10.00 40.99 -5.33
N HIS A 321 10.83 41.91 -5.85
CA HIS A 321 10.77 43.32 -5.52
C HIS A 321 9.41 43.93 -5.89
N ALA A 322 8.97 43.77 -7.14
CA ALA A 322 7.69 44.27 -7.63
C ALA A 322 6.50 43.70 -6.84
N ARG A 323 6.55 42.42 -6.45
CA ARG A 323 5.53 41.81 -5.59
C ARG A 323 5.45 42.51 -4.23
N LEU A 324 6.58 42.74 -3.56
CA LEU A 324 6.61 43.44 -2.26
C LEU A 324 6.09 44.88 -2.38
N VAL A 325 6.45 45.59 -3.45
CA VAL A 325 5.91 46.93 -3.73
C VAL A 325 4.40 46.90 -3.91
N ASP A 326 3.85 45.92 -4.64
CA ASP A 326 2.40 45.78 -4.80
C ASP A 326 1.69 45.45 -3.48
N LEU A 327 2.28 44.60 -2.63
CA LEU A 327 1.76 44.30 -1.30
C LEU A 327 1.67 45.56 -0.43
N LEU A 328 2.74 46.37 -0.37
CA LEU A 328 2.76 47.60 0.40
C LEU A 328 1.78 48.65 -0.14
N ARG A 329 1.54 48.68 -1.45
CA ARG A 329 0.58 49.59 -2.09
C ARG A 329 -0.88 49.20 -1.81
N ARG A 330 -1.17 47.90 -1.71
CA ARG A 330 -2.54 47.36 -1.61
C ARG A 330 -2.99 47.07 -0.18
N THR A 331 -2.08 47.06 0.78
CA THR A 331 -2.42 46.85 2.19
C THR A 331 -3.38 47.94 2.68
N LYS A 332 -4.32 47.54 3.53
CA LYS A 332 -5.18 48.40 4.32
C LYS A 332 -4.51 48.80 5.65
N GLY A 333 -3.37 48.17 5.98
CA GLY A 333 -2.56 48.52 7.14
C GLY A 333 -1.92 49.90 7.02
N ARG A 334 -1.64 50.52 8.16
CA ARG A 334 -1.02 51.84 8.23
C ARG A 334 0.48 51.71 8.45
N VAL A 335 1.28 52.25 7.53
CA VAL A 335 2.74 52.36 7.71
C VAL A 335 3.04 53.38 8.81
N VAL A 336 3.69 52.94 9.88
CA VAL A 336 4.06 53.77 11.04
C VAL A 336 5.57 53.98 11.19
N PHE A 337 6.36 53.28 10.37
CA PHE A 337 7.81 53.39 10.24
C PHE A 337 8.28 52.84 8.89
N GLY A 338 9.27 53.48 8.26
CA GLY A 338 9.85 53.04 7.00
C GLY A 338 8.91 53.22 5.79
N GLY A 339 8.86 52.21 4.93
CA GLY A 339 8.11 52.24 3.66
C GLY A 339 8.93 52.68 2.44
N GLU A 340 10.25 52.76 2.60
CA GLU A 340 11.17 53.18 1.54
C GLU A 340 11.37 52.07 0.51
N ILE A 341 11.27 52.44 -0.76
CA ILE A 341 11.44 51.54 -1.92
C ILE A 341 12.43 52.20 -2.87
N ARG A 342 13.41 51.42 -3.36
CA ARG A 342 14.42 51.89 -4.32
C ARG A 342 14.41 51.04 -5.59
N GLU A 343 14.90 51.61 -6.69
CA GLU A 343 14.96 50.91 -7.98
C GLU A 343 16.01 49.78 -8.01
N ASP A 344 17.01 49.83 -7.12
CA ASP A 344 18.12 48.88 -7.00
C ASP A 344 17.76 47.56 -6.25
N LYS A 345 16.46 47.25 -6.18
CA LYS A 345 15.84 46.14 -5.43
C LYS A 345 15.92 46.27 -3.90
N SER A 346 16.40 47.39 -3.38
CA SER A 346 16.47 47.64 -1.93
C SER A 346 15.12 48.11 -1.39
N ILE A 347 14.66 47.52 -0.29
CA ILE A 347 13.43 47.92 0.40
C ILE A 347 13.75 48.12 1.88
N GLY A 348 13.28 49.25 2.44
CA GLY A 348 13.51 49.64 3.82
C GLY A 348 12.72 48.81 4.84
N PRO A 349 13.26 48.61 6.05
CA PRO A 349 12.50 48.07 7.17
C PRO A 349 11.20 48.81 7.41
N THR A 350 10.06 48.10 7.39
CA THR A 350 8.73 48.73 7.44
C THR A 350 7.88 48.12 8.55
N ILE A 351 7.28 48.95 9.39
CA ILE A 351 6.33 48.54 10.44
C ILE A 351 4.95 49.01 10.04
N LEU A 352 3.98 48.09 10.06
CA LEU A 352 2.58 48.40 9.78
C LEU A 352 1.69 48.07 10.98
N THR A 353 0.83 48.99 11.38
CA THR A 353 -0.21 48.75 12.40
C THR A 353 -1.59 48.72 11.78
N ASP A 354 -2.59 48.36 12.58
CA ASP A 354 -3.99 48.34 12.17
C ASP A 354 -4.25 47.43 10.95
N VAL A 355 -3.45 46.35 10.83
CA VAL A 355 -3.51 45.42 9.70
C VAL A 355 -4.66 44.43 9.94
N PRO A 356 -5.69 44.41 9.09
CA PRO A 356 -6.78 43.44 9.20
C PRO A 356 -6.31 41.99 8.96
N VAL A 357 -6.99 41.00 9.55
CA VAL A 357 -6.66 39.57 9.35
C VAL A 357 -6.88 39.11 7.89
N ASP A 358 -7.76 39.81 7.16
CA ASP A 358 -8.07 39.64 5.73
C ASP A 358 -7.25 40.58 4.81
N ASP A 359 -6.18 41.19 5.31
CA ASP A 359 -5.30 42.05 4.51
C ASP A 359 -4.49 41.25 3.47
N VAL A 360 -4.07 41.91 2.38
CA VAL A 360 -3.21 41.30 1.36
C VAL A 360 -1.87 40.84 1.94
N LEU A 361 -1.35 41.54 2.96
CA LEU A 361 -0.15 41.13 3.71
C LEU A 361 -0.37 39.83 4.50
N MET A 362 -1.61 39.38 4.67
CA MET A 362 -2.00 38.20 5.44
C MET A 362 -2.39 36.99 4.58
N GLU A 363 -2.32 37.10 3.25
CA GLU A 363 -2.68 36.04 2.30
C GLU A 363 -1.55 35.02 2.10
N GLU A 364 -0.36 35.50 1.73
CA GLU A 364 0.82 34.67 1.47
C GLU A 364 2.01 35.10 2.36
N GLU A 365 3.08 34.29 2.37
CA GLU A 365 4.34 34.63 3.04
C GLU A 365 4.93 35.94 2.50
N ILE A 366 5.31 36.85 3.40
CA ILE A 366 5.81 38.16 3.02
C ILE A 366 7.20 38.03 2.41
N PHE A 367 8.10 37.30 3.07
CA PHE A 367 9.48 37.08 2.59
C PHE A 367 10.19 38.39 2.18
N GLY A 368 10.13 39.37 3.08
CA GLY A 368 10.60 40.74 2.89
C GLY A 368 10.55 41.54 4.20
N PRO A 369 11.03 42.80 4.20
CA PRO A 369 11.33 43.54 5.43
C PRO A 369 10.10 44.25 6.03
N PHE A 370 8.89 43.68 5.88
CA PHE A 370 7.65 44.24 6.41
C PHE A 370 7.16 43.47 7.62
N LEU A 371 6.93 44.15 8.75
CA LEU A 371 6.33 43.57 9.95
C LEU A 371 4.91 44.15 10.17
N PRO A 372 3.86 43.46 9.70
CA PRO A 372 2.49 43.79 10.03
C PRO A 372 2.17 43.41 11.48
N ILE A 373 1.44 44.29 12.18
CA ILE A 373 0.99 44.10 13.56
C ILE A 373 -0.54 44.02 13.58
N ILE A 374 -1.03 42.90 14.10
CA ILE A 374 -2.45 42.57 14.24
C ILE A 374 -2.83 42.75 15.73
N PRO A 375 -3.68 43.73 16.05
CA PRO A 375 -4.21 43.87 17.40
C PRO A 375 -5.22 42.76 17.73
N VAL A 376 -5.15 42.20 18.94
CA VAL A 376 -6.13 41.26 19.52
C VAL A 376 -6.55 41.65 20.93
N ASP A 377 -7.71 41.21 21.39
CA ASP A 377 -8.22 41.42 22.76
C ASP A 377 -7.72 40.37 23.74
N SER A 378 -7.34 39.18 23.26
CA SER A 378 -6.94 38.08 24.12
C SER A 378 -6.01 37.07 23.46
N ILE A 379 -5.34 36.25 24.28
CA ILE A 379 -4.59 35.09 23.79
C ILE A 379 -5.47 34.08 23.04
N ASP A 380 -6.73 33.90 23.42
CA ASP A 380 -7.61 32.96 22.72
C ASP A 380 -7.94 33.44 21.30
N GLU A 381 -8.12 34.74 21.11
CA GLU A 381 -8.25 35.34 19.77
C GLU A 381 -6.95 35.18 18.97
N ALA A 382 -5.78 35.36 19.59
CA ALA A 382 -4.50 35.10 18.92
C ALA A 382 -4.40 33.65 18.41
N ILE A 383 -4.76 32.67 19.25
CA ILE A 383 -4.78 31.25 18.88
C ILE A 383 -5.76 31.01 17.72
N GLN A 384 -6.93 31.66 17.72
CA GLN A 384 -7.90 31.56 16.62
C GLN A 384 -7.35 32.12 15.30
N VAL A 385 -6.69 33.29 15.33
CA VAL A 385 -6.03 33.87 14.15
C VAL A 385 -4.99 32.90 13.59
N LEU A 386 -4.13 32.35 14.44
CA LEU A 386 -3.10 31.38 14.05
C LEU A 386 -3.70 30.13 13.41
N ASN A 387 -4.69 29.51 14.07
CA ASN A 387 -5.33 28.28 13.60
C ASN A 387 -6.22 28.47 12.36
N SER A 388 -6.56 29.71 12.01
CA SER A 388 -7.29 30.02 10.76
C SER A 388 -6.40 29.98 9.50
N LYS A 389 -5.07 29.90 9.69
CA LYS A 389 -4.07 29.88 8.62
C LYS A 389 -3.41 28.50 8.53
N PRO A 390 -2.77 28.16 7.39
CA PRO A 390 -1.95 26.95 7.31
C PRO A 390 -0.86 26.92 8.38
N SER A 391 -0.49 25.72 8.82
CA SER A 391 0.54 25.53 9.86
C SER A 391 1.87 26.19 9.44
N PRO A 392 2.38 27.16 10.22
CA PRO A 392 3.65 27.80 9.92
C PRO A 392 4.84 26.89 10.22
N LEU A 393 6.02 27.28 9.76
CA LEU A 393 7.26 26.60 10.11
C LEU A 393 7.59 26.83 11.59
N VAL A 394 7.42 28.07 12.08
CA VAL A 394 7.69 28.43 13.47
C VAL A 394 6.59 29.31 14.03
N ILE A 395 6.22 29.11 15.30
CA ILE A 395 5.48 30.08 16.12
C ILE A 395 6.45 30.66 17.15
N TYR A 396 6.44 31.97 17.30
CA TYR A 396 7.16 32.67 18.37
C TYR A 396 6.17 33.15 19.42
N LEU A 397 6.32 32.76 20.68
CA LEU A 397 5.48 33.22 21.79
C LEU A 397 6.33 33.94 22.83
N PHE A 398 5.96 35.17 23.16
CA PHE A 398 6.55 35.94 24.25
C PHE A 398 5.62 35.95 25.46
N THR A 399 6.02 35.26 26.53
CA THR A 399 5.30 35.18 27.82
C THR A 399 6.22 34.72 28.95
N ASN A 400 5.95 35.17 30.16
CA ASN A 400 6.54 34.67 31.40
C ASN A 400 5.65 33.61 32.09
N GLN A 401 4.38 33.47 31.69
CA GLN A 401 3.45 32.50 32.28
C GLN A 401 3.61 31.09 31.70
N ASP A 402 3.78 30.09 32.57
CA ASP A 402 3.91 28.70 32.14
C ASP A 402 2.61 28.13 31.56
N ASP A 403 1.45 28.49 32.12
CA ASP A 403 0.15 28.04 31.63
C ASP A 403 -0.09 28.45 30.16
N LEU A 404 0.40 29.63 29.76
CA LEU A 404 0.31 30.08 28.37
C LEU A 404 1.25 29.31 27.45
N LYS A 405 2.43 28.92 27.92
CA LYS A 405 3.35 28.05 27.16
C LYS A 405 2.68 26.70 26.88
N TYR A 406 2.11 26.07 27.90
CA TYR A 406 1.38 24.80 27.75
C TYR A 406 0.16 24.94 26.84
N LYS A 407 -0.62 26.02 27.00
CA LYS A 407 -1.78 26.31 26.15
C LYS A 407 -1.41 26.40 24.66
N PHE A 408 -0.27 27.02 24.33
CA PHE A 408 0.21 27.08 22.94
C PHE A 408 0.68 25.72 22.42
N LEU A 409 1.40 24.95 23.22
CA LEU A 409 1.81 23.58 22.86
C LEU A 409 0.60 22.69 22.55
N GLU A 410 -0.49 22.84 23.29
CA GLU A 410 -1.70 22.02 23.12
C GLU A 410 -2.62 22.53 21.99
N ARG A 411 -2.75 23.85 21.82
CA ARG A 411 -3.82 24.46 21.01
C ARG A 411 -3.35 25.10 19.71
N THR A 412 -2.08 25.00 19.34
CA THR A 412 -1.53 25.48 18.06
C THR A 412 -0.76 24.39 17.32
N LYS A 413 -0.49 24.60 16.03
CA LYS A 413 0.27 23.66 15.19
C LYS A 413 1.36 24.41 14.44
N SER A 414 2.60 23.94 14.53
CA SER A 414 3.74 24.46 13.79
C SER A 414 4.85 23.40 13.72
N GLY A 415 5.85 23.62 12.87
CA GLY A 415 7.07 22.81 12.90
C GLY A 415 7.80 22.96 14.24
N GLN A 416 7.95 24.19 14.72
CA GLN A 416 8.54 24.50 16.02
C GLN A 416 7.80 25.62 16.75
N LEU A 417 7.90 25.62 18.09
CA LEU A 417 7.45 26.68 18.98
C LEU A 417 8.68 27.22 19.73
N VAL A 418 8.89 28.53 19.65
CA VAL A 418 10.01 29.21 20.28
C VAL A 418 9.48 30.21 21.29
N LEU A 419 10.00 30.13 22.51
CA LEU A 419 9.57 30.95 23.62
C LEU A 419 10.56 32.09 23.86
N ASN A 420 10.05 33.31 23.95
CA ASN A 420 10.78 34.52 24.32
C ASN A 420 11.97 34.90 23.44
N ASP A 421 12.11 34.34 22.24
CA ASP A 421 13.14 34.73 21.27
C ASP A 421 12.66 34.50 19.82
N THR A 422 13.47 34.92 18.84
CA THR A 422 13.27 34.57 17.43
C THR A 422 14.57 34.07 16.81
N ILE A 423 14.49 33.16 15.83
CA ILE A 423 15.62 32.57 15.08
C ILE A 423 16.60 31.71 15.89
N MET A 424 16.79 31.97 17.19
CA MET A 424 17.78 31.29 18.04
C MET A 424 17.59 29.77 18.15
N GLN A 425 16.44 29.22 17.76
CA GLN A 425 16.27 27.78 17.64
C GLN A 425 17.26 27.13 16.66
N LEU A 426 17.76 27.88 15.66
CA LEU A 426 18.72 27.35 14.68
C LEU A 426 20.13 27.10 15.26
N VAL A 427 20.43 27.64 16.46
CA VAL A 427 21.70 27.36 17.14
C VAL A 427 21.60 26.21 18.15
N ALA A 428 20.39 25.70 18.41
CA ALA A 428 20.17 24.53 19.25
C ALA A 428 20.34 23.25 18.41
N HIS A 429 21.59 22.86 18.15
CA HIS A 429 21.97 21.76 17.25
C HIS A 429 21.42 20.38 17.67
N GLU A 430 21.03 20.24 18.93
CA GLU A 430 20.44 19.04 19.50
C GLU A 430 18.95 18.89 19.12
N MET A 431 18.30 19.99 18.72
CA MET A 431 16.89 20.01 18.35
C MET A 431 16.72 19.85 16.84
N PRO A 432 16.04 18.79 16.38
CA PRO A 432 15.71 18.65 14.96
C PRO A 432 14.83 19.82 14.49
N PHE A 433 15.10 20.30 13.29
CA PHE A 433 14.35 21.35 12.60
C PHE A 433 13.55 20.76 11.45
N GLY A 434 12.31 21.21 11.27
CA GLY A 434 11.46 20.79 10.18
C GLY A 434 10.04 21.31 10.31
N GLY A 435 9.27 21.18 9.23
CA GLY A 435 7.89 21.65 9.14
C GLY A 435 6.84 20.61 9.55
N GLN A 436 5.59 21.05 9.54
CA GLN A 436 4.42 20.20 9.65
C GLN A 436 3.32 20.75 8.73
N GLY A 437 2.69 19.90 7.92
CA GLY A 437 1.58 20.34 7.06
C GLY A 437 2.09 21.13 5.85
N GLU A 438 1.56 22.34 5.65
CA GLU A 438 1.96 23.18 4.50
C GLU A 438 3.38 23.75 4.64
N SER A 439 3.94 23.80 5.86
CA SER A 439 5.34 24.16 6.11
C SER A 439 6.33 23.02 5.88
N GLY A 440 5.84 21.82 5.55
CA GLY A 440 6.68 20.71 5.14
C GLY A 440 6.63 19.47 6.02
N TYR A 441 7.52 18.52 5.73
CA TYR A 441 7.63 17.23 6.43
C TYR A 441 9.07 16.71 6.38
N GLY A 442 9.45 16.03 7.46
CA GLY A 442 10.82 15.57 7.71
C GLY A 442 11.50 16.49 8.72
N MET A 443 12.49 15.95 9.45
CA MET A 443 13.23 16.67 10.46
C MET A 443 14.73 16.47 10.20
N TRP A 444 15.50 17.54 10.24
CA TRP A 444 16.94 17.57 9.98
C TRP A 444 17.65 18.48 10.99
N PHE A 445 18.92 18.82 10.75
CA PHE A 445 19.95 19.26 11.70
C PHE A 445 20.63 18.13 12.48
N GLY A 446 21.95 18.24 12.60
CA GLY A 446 22.80 17.32 13.38
C GLY A 446 22.54 15.85 13.04
N LYS A 447 22.35 15.05 14.09
CA LYS A 447 22.05 13.61 13.96
C LYS A 447 20.74 13.34 13.20
N ALA A 448 19.75 14.22 13.27
CA ALA A 448 18.50 14.03 12.55
C ALA A 448 18.71 14.05 11.03
N THR A 449 19.64 14.87 10.52
CA THR A 449 20.01 14.83 9.09
C THR A 449 20.67 13.49 8.73
N PHE A 450 21.55 12.95 9.58
CA PHE A 450 22.11 11.62 9.37
C PHE A 450 21.02 10.54 9.33
N ASP A 451 20.10 10.55 10.30
CA ASP A 451 18.99 9.60 10.38
C ASP A 451 18.07 9.72 9.15
N LEU A 452 17.86 10.94 8.65
CA LEU A 452 17.05 11.24 7.48
C LEU A 452 17.60 10.61 6.20
N PHE A 453 18.92 10.54 6.02
CA PHE A 453 19.54 9.89 4.87
C PHE A 453 19.86 8.40 5.09
N THR A 454 19.43 7.85 6.23
CA THR A 454 19.67 6.47 6.64
C THR A 454 18.38 5.64 6.58
N HIS A 455 18.48 4.40 6.13
CA HIS A 455 17.48 3.36 6.34
C HIS A 455 17.83 2.57 7.61
N SER A 456 16.87 2.47 8.55
CA SER A 456 17.03 1.65 9.75
C SER A 456 16.58 0.22 9.46
N ARG A 457 17.53 -0.66 9.16
CA ARG A 457 17.27 -2.05 8.81
C ARG A 457 17.19 -2.91 10.07
N GLY A 458 16.02 -3.49 10.35
CA GLY A 458 15.84 -4.44 11.44
C GLY A 458 16.42 -5.82 11.12
N SER A 459 17.10 -6.42 12.10
CA SER A 459 17.52 -7.82 12.06
C SER A 459 17.19 -8.52 13.38
N ILE A 460 16.82 -9.79 13.29
CA ILE A 460 16.77 -10.71 14.43
C ILE A 460 17.59 -11.95 14.08
N THR A 461 18.19 -12.57 15.10
CA THR A 461 18.85 -13.87 14.98
C THR A 461 18.16 -14.80 15.96
N VAL A 462 17.25 -15.64 15.46
CA VAL A 462 16.62 -16.68 16.27
C VAL A 462 17.60 -17.85 16.40
N PRO A 463 18.14 -18.15 17.59
CA PRO A 463 19.07 -19.26 17.75
C PRO A 463 18.37 -20.59 17.43
N PHE A 464 19.10 -21.52 16.80
CA PHE A 464 18.56 -22.87 16.54
C PHE A 464 18.16 -23.63 17.82
N SER A 465 18.71 -23.26 18.99
CA SER A 465 18.31 -23.84 20.28
C SER A 465 16.87 -23.51 20.67
N GLU A 466 16.28 -22.45 20.10
CA GLU A 466 14.89 -22.05 20.34
C GLU A 466 13.90 -22.94 19.57
N GLU A 467 14.36 -23.91 18.77
CA GLU A 467 13.48 -24.86 18.07
C GLU A 467 12.55 -25.58 19.06
N GLN A 468 13.02 -25.90 20.28
CA GLN A 468 12.19 -26.53 21.32
C GLN A 468 11.00 -25.66 21.77
N PHE A 469 11.15 -24.33 21.74
CA PHE A 469 10.05 -23.41 22.01
C PHE A 469 9.00 -23.45 20.90
N PHE A 470 9.44 -23.48 19.64
CA PHE A 470 8.54 -23.64 18.49
C PHE A 470 7.92 -25.04 18.42
N GLU A 471 8.67 -26.08 18.79
CA GLU A 471 8.18 -27.46 18.91
C GLU A 471 7.15 -27.58 20.01
N GLY A 472 7.36 -27.03 21.21
CA GLY A 472 6.36 -27.03 22.28
C GLY A 472 5.09 -26.23 21.91
N SER A 473 5.27 -25.13 21.18
CA SER A 473 4.16 -24.31 20.66
C SER A 473 3.38 -25.02 19.56
N MET A 474 4.07 -25.74 18.65
CA MET A 474 3.47 -26.57 17.61
C MET A 474 2.97 -27.93 18.12
N GLN A 475 3.52 -28.46 19.22
CA GLN A 475 3.07 -29.69 19.89
C GLN A 475 1.84 -29.43 20.77
N ASN A 476 1.67 -28.22 21.32
CA ASN A 476 0.40 -27.80 21.92
C ASN A 476 -0.66 -27.45 20.86
N LEU A 477 -0.25 -27.22 19.60
CA LEU A 477 -1.14 -27.26 18.42
C LEU A 477 -1.40 -28.71 17.95
N ASN A 478 -0.57 -29.69 18.31
CA ASN A 478 -0.90 -31.10 18.25
C ASN A 478 -1.77 -31.50 19.45
N ILE A 479 -3.04 -31.09 19.42
CA ILE A 479 -4.08 -31.81 20.18
C ILE A 479 -3.99 -33.27 19.73
N SER A 480 -3.54 -34.13 20.65
CA SER A 480 -3.49 -35.58 20.59
C SER A 480 -4.21 -36.23 19.40
N VAL A 481 -3.47 -36.52 18.33
CA VAL A 481 -3.84 -37.60 17.41
C VAL A 481 -3.63 -38.89 18.20
N ALA A 482 -4.69 -39.38 18.83
CA ALA A 482 -4.69 -40.71 19.42
C ALA A 482 -4.41 -41.72 18.30
N ARG A 483 -3.20 -42.28 18.33
CA ARG A 483 -2.74 -43.35 17.44
C ARG A 483 -3.72 -44.53 17.47
N PRO A 484 -4.32 -44.95 16.35
CA PRO A 484 -4.89 -46.29 16.25
C PRO A 484 -3.74 -47.29 16.24
N GLN A 485 -3.70 -48.18 17.23
CA GLN A 485 -2.84 -49.36 17.21
C GLN A 485 -3.29 -50.27 16.05
N GLY A 486 -2.38 -50.65 15.14
CA GLY A 486 -2.66 -51.76 14.22
C GLY A 486 -2.05 -51.78 12.80
N LEU A 487 -1.02 -51.00 12.47
CA LEU A 487 -0.33 -51.13 11.17
C LEU A 487 1.20 -51.22 11.37
N PRO A 488 1.91 -52.20 10.77
CA PRO A 488 3.36 -52.34 10.94
C PRO A 488 4.11 -51.24 10.16
N ASP A 489 5.12 -50.64 10.81
CA ASP A 489 5.97 -49.58 10.28
C ASP A 489 6.76 -50.00 9.02
N LEU A 490 6.63 -49.25 7.92
CA LEU A 490 7.68 -49.13 6.91
C LEU A 490 8.49 -47.86 7.22
N ASN A 491 9.57 -48.05 7.98
CA ASN A 491 10.34 -47.01 8.67
C ASN A 491 11.03 -45.98 7.77
N PHE A 492 10.90 -44.72 8.18
CA PHE A 492 11.65 -43.52 7.76
C PHE A 492 13.19 -43.71 7.80
N ASP A 493 13.69 -44.61 8.65
CA ASP A 493 15.11 -44.95 8.78
C ASP A 493 15.74 -45.59 7.53
N ILE A 494 14.95 -46.33 6.73
CA ILE A 494 15.46 -46.98 5.52
C ILE A 494 15.75 -45.94 4.43
N LEU A 495 14.86 -44.96 4.26
CA LEU A 495 15.02 -43.88 3.29
C LEU A 495 16.18 -42.95 3.66
N SER A 496 16.39 -42.72 4.97
CA SER A 496 17.53 -41.96 5.49
C SER A 496 18.88 -42.69 5.26
N GLN A 497 18.94 -44.00 5.47
CA GLN A 497 20.15 -44.80 5.19
C GLN A 497 20.47 -44.89 3.69
N ILE A 498 19.45 -44.91 2.84
CA ILE A 498 19.62 -44.89 1.37
C ILE A 498 20.19 -43.54 0.92
N THR A 499 19.66 -42.43 1.42
CA THR A 499 20.14 -41.08 1.08
C THR A 499 21.55 -40.81 1.60
N SER A 500 21.90 -41.29 2.79
CA SER A 500 23.28 -41.14 3.32
C SER A 500 24.31 -41.98 2.55
N SER A 501 23.91 -43.16 2.05
CA SER A 501 24.79 -44.07 1.30
C SER A 501 25.02 -43.65 -0.15
N LEU A 502 24.11 -42.84 -0.71
CA LEU A 502 24.10 -42.41 -2.12
C LEU A 502 25.01 -41.22 -2.45
N THR A 503 25.61 -40.57 -1.45
CA THR A 503 26.54 -39.46 -1.64
C THR A 503 27.96 -39.91 -2.01
N ARG A 504 28.28 -41.21 -1.96
CA ARG A 504 29.59 -41.77 -2.34
C ARG A 504 29.44 -42.80 -3.48
N CYS A 505 30.20 -42.59 -4.55
CA CYS A 505 30.11 -43.23 -5.88
C CYS A 505 30.32 -44.77 -5.97
N ASP A 506 29.43 -45.61 -5.42
CA ASP A 506 29.52 -47.06 -5.67
C ASP A 506 28.18 -47.71 -6.08
N VAL A 507 27.98 -47.85 -7.40
CA VAL A 507 26.81 -48.48 -8.03
C VAL A 507 26.65 -49.95 -7.64
N ALA A 508 27.75 -50.65 -7.33
CA ALA A 508 27.70 -52.06 -6.92
C ALA A 508 27.12 -52.23 -5.51
N ARG A 509 27.35 -51.26 -4.62
CA ARG A 509 26.80 -51.23 -3.26
C ARG A 509 25.32 -50.87 -3.25
N LEU A 510 24.90 -49.99 -4.15
CA LEU A 510 23.49 -49.64 -4.37
C LEU A 510 22.70 -50.85 -4.89
N SER A 511 23.23 -51.55 -5.90
CA SER A 511 22.59 -52.73 -6.50
C SER A 511 22.47 -53.90 -5.49
N ARG A 512 23.37 -54.00 -4.51
CA ARG A 512 23.32 -54.99 -3.42
C ARG A 512 22.26 -54.62 -2.38
N THR A 513 22.20 -53.34 -1.97
CA THR A 513 21.24 -52.82 -1.00
C THR A 513 19.80 -52.91 -1.51
N CYS A 514 19.57 -52.57 -2.79
CA CYS A 514 18.25 -52.69 -3.42
C CYS A 514 17.81 -54.15 -3.61
N ARG A 515 18.73 -55.10 -3.86
CA ARG A 515 18.42 -56.53 -3.90
C ARG A 515 18.03 -57.09 -2.54
N THR A 516 18.71 -56.67 -1.47
CA THR A 516 18.38 -57.06 -0.09
C THR A 516 17.02 -56.47 0.35
N LEU A 517 16.71 -55.22 -0.01
CA LEU A 517 15.39 -54.61 0.23
C LEU A 517 14.29 -55.33 -0.56
N ARG A 518 14.56 -55.70 -1.82
CA ARG A 518 13.60 -56.44 -2.66
C ARG A 518 13.32 -57.83 -2.10
N SER A 519 14.31 -58.56 -1.57
CA SER A 519 14.03 -59.86 -0.93
C SER A 519 13.29 -59.73 0.40
N ALA A 520 13.48 -58.62 1.12
CA ALA A 520 12.81 -58.35 2.40
C ALA A 520 11.34 -57.90 2.25
N LEU A 521 10.98 -57.27 1.13
CA LEU A 521 9.65 -56.67 0.89
C LEU A 521 8.71 -57.52 0.00
N SER A 522 9.14 -58.71 -0.46
CA SER A 522 8.50 -59.40 -1.60
C SER A 522 7.32 -60.37 -1.35
N PRO A 523 6.74 -60.56 -0.15
CA PRO A 523 5.45 -61.26 -0.10
C PRO A 523 4.21 -60.36 0.04
N GLU A 524 4.31 -59.13 0.57
CA GLU A 524 3.11 -58.44 1.12
C GLU A 524 2.74 -57.07 0.54
N LEU A 525 3.45 -56.53 -0.46
CA LEU A 525 3.02 -55.27 -1.08
C LEU A 525 2.05 -55.55 -2.26
N PRO A 526 0.79 -55.06 -2.23
CA PRO A 526 -0.12 -55.14 -3.36
C PRO A 526 0.46 -54.34 -4.54
N ARG A 527 0.28 -54.84 -5.76
CA ARG A 527 0.52 -54.06 -6.98
C ARG A 527 -0.52 -52.93 -7.06
N GLY A 528 -0.23 -51.80 -6.43
CA GLY A 528 -1.08 -50.62 -6.46
C GLY A 528 -0.62 -49.56 -5.48
N GLY A 529 -0.14 -48.43 -6.03
CA GLY A 529 -0.09 -47.13 -5.34
C GLY A 529 0.98 -46.94 -4.28
N VAL A 530 2.22 -46.66 -4.69
CA VAL A 530 3.19 -45.98 -3.80
C VAL A 530 3.00 -44.47 -3.97
N THR A 531 2.54 -43.79 -2.92
CA THR A 531 2.41 -42.32 -2.92
C THR A 531 3.68 -41.72 -2.32
N LEU A 532 4.48 -41.03 -3.12
CA LEU A 532 5.67 -40.32 -2.65
C LEU A 532 5.28 -38.93 -2.12
N GLU A 533 5.58 -38.65 -0.85
CA GLU A 533 5.34 -37.33 -0.27
C GLU A 533 6.23 -36.24 -0.90
N ALA A 534 5.68 -35.02 -1.00
CA ALA A 534 6.23 -33.90 -1.77
C ALA A 534 7.66 -33.45 -1.36
N ARG A 535 8.07 -33.71 -0.11
CA ARG A 535 9.45 -33.44 0.35
C ARG A 535 10.46 -34.43 -0.23
N SER A 536 10.07 -35.69 -0.36
CA SER A 536 10.89 -36.75 -0.97
C SER A 536 11.07 -36.54 -2.46
N LEU A 537 10.04 -35.99 -3.14
CA LEU A 537 10.07 -35.69 -4.57
C LEU A 537 11.02 -34.53 -4.92
N THR A 538 11.10 -33.51 -4.05
CA THR A 538 11.99 -32.35 -4.27
C THR A 538 13.47 -32.75 -4.20
N SER A 539 13.85 -33.57 -3.21
CA SER A 539 15.20 -34.13 -3.10
C SER A 539 15.52 -35.10 -4.25
N PHE A 540 14.51 -35.81 -4.76
CA PHE A 540 14.61 -36.72 -5.90
C PHE A 540 14.82 -35.97 -7.23
N LEU A 541 14.17 -34.81 -7.41
CA LEU A 541 14.30 -33.94 -8.58
C LEU A 541 15.63 -33.17 -8.60
N GLN A 542 16.19 -32.80 -7.43
CA GLN A 542 17.55 -32.24 -7.35
C GLN A 542 18.64 -33.28 -7.67
N PHE A 543 18.38 -34.56 -7.40
CA PHE A 543 19.29 -35.67 -7.75
C PHE A 543 19.30 -35.98 -9.26
N ALA A 544 18.17 -35.77 -9.95
CA ALA A 544 18.01 -35.90 -11.39
C ALA A 544 18.93 -34.98 -12.19
N ASP A 545 19.26 -33.81 -11.63
CA ASP A 545 20.05 -32.74 -12.25
C ASP A 545 21.57 -32.98 -12.20
N THR A 546 22.01 -34.19 -11.81
CA THR A 546 23.42 -34.57 -11.78
C THR A 546 23.88 -35.22 -13.09
N LYS A 547 25.19 -35.16 -13.40
CA LYS A 547 25.80 -35.63 -14.67
C LYS A 547 25.46 -37.09 -15.08
N HIS A 548 25.01 -37.93 -14.15
CA HIS A 548 24.58 -39.31 -14.39
C HIS A 548 23.16 -39.58 -13.82
N GLY A 549 22.37 -38.53 -13.62
CA GLY A 549 21.03 -38.59 -13.00
C GLY A 549 20.02 -39.36 -13.84
N GLU A 550 20.04 -39.22 -15.16
CA GLU A 550 19.16 -39.95 -16.09
C GLU A 550 19.30 -41.47 -16.00
N ASP A 551 20.53 -42.00 -16.07
CA ASP A 551 20.77 -43.45 -16.00
C ASP A 551 20.39 -44.04 -14.63
N ARG A 552 20.58 -43.27 -13.56
CA ARG A 552 20.25 -43.67 -12.18
C ARG A 552 18.75 -43.64 -11.91
N LEU A 553 18.03 -42.69 -12.48
CA LEU A 553 16.57 -42.60 -12.43
C LEU A 553 15.92 -43.74 -13.21
N ARG A 554 16.43 -44.03 -14.40
CA ARG A 554 15.98 -45.17 -15.21
C ARG A 554 16.19 -46.49 -14.45
N TYR A 555 17.36 -46.66 -13.82
CA TYR A 555 17.68 -47.86 -13.02
C TYR A 555 16.83 -47.98 -11.73
N PHE A 556 16.48 -46.87 -11.07
CA PHE A 556 15.62 -46.88 -9.88
C PHE A 556 14.15 -47.16 -10.22
N HIS A 557 13.65 -46.60 -11.32
CA HIS A 557 12.29 -46.82 -11.82
C HIS A 557 12.07 -48.29 -12.25
N GLU A 558 13.03 -48.88 -12.97
CA GLU A 558 12.96 -50.29 -13.40
C GLU A 558 13.03 -51.30 -12.24
N LEU A 559 13.75 -50.98 -11.15
CA LEU A 559 13.97 -51.91 -10.03
C LEU A 559 12.98 -51.76 -8.88
N VAL A 560 12.43 -50.57 -8.62
CA VAL A 560 11.65 -50.26 -7.40
C VAL A 560 10.19 -49.90 -7.67
N LEU A 561 9.85 -49.30 -8.82
CA LEU A 561 8.52 -48.71 -9.05
C LEU A 561 7.88 -49.03 -10.42
N PRO A 562 7.78 -50.30 -10.86
CA PRO A 562 6.94 -50.59 -12.01
C PRO A 562 5.46 -50.40 -11.66
N GLY A 563 4.80 -49.40 -12.27
CA GLY A 563 3.33 -49.20 -12.22
C GLY A 563 2.80 -48.03 -11.37
N SER A 564 3.57 -46.97 -11.12
CA SER A 564 3.13 -45.83 -10.31
C SER A 564 2.49 -44.69 -11.13
N THR A 565 1.35 -44.16 -10.69
CA THR A 565 0.64 -42.98 -11.26
C THR A 565 1.01 -41.68 -10.54
N TYR A 566 1.18 -40.58 -11.30
CA TYR A 566 1.50 -39.24 -10.76
C TYR A 566 0.42 -38.22 -11.13
N THR A 567 -0.01 -37.39 -10.18
CA THR A 567 -1.00 -36.31 -10.41
C THR A 567 -0.35 -34.92 -10.29
N TYR A 568 -0.60 -34.03 -11.24
CA TYR A 568 -0.02 -32.67 -11.32
C TYR A 568 -0.24 -31.80 -10.07
N LYS A 569 -1.30 -32.05 -9.28
CA LYS A 569 -1.61 -31.34 -8.03
C LYS A 569 -0.50 -31.43 -6.96
N SER A 570 0.38 -32.43 -7.00
CA SER A 570 1.49 -32.57 -6.04
C SER A 570 2.72 -31.71 -6.39
N LEU A 571 2.86 -31.27 -7.65
CA LEU A 571 3.98 -30.43 -8.10
C LEU A 571 3.86 -28.96 -7.64
N LEU A 572 2.63 -28.44 -7.51
CA LEU A 572 2.37 -27.03 -7.20
C LEU A 572 2.44 -26.67 -5.70
N ARG A 573 2.55 -27.65 -4.78
CA ARG A 573 2.59 -27.39 -3.32
C ARG A 573 3.98 -27.03 -2.78
N SER A 574 5.00 -26.94 -3.63
CA SER A 574 6.37 -26.61 -3.23
C SER A 574 6.60 -25.09 -3.18
N LYS A 575 6.72 -24.51 -1.98
CA LYS A 575 7.08 -23.09 -1.77
C LYS A 575 8.56 -22.76 -2.07
N HIS A 576 9.36 -23.69 -2.62
CA HIS A 576 10.82 -23.51 -2.81
C HIS A 576 11.34 -23.74 -4.23
N ALA A 577 10.48 -23.71 -5.25
CA ALA A 577 10.94 -23.77 -6.64
C ALA A 577 11.45 -22.39 -7.12
N THR A 578 12.70 -22.07 -6.79
CA THR A 578 13.41 -20.91 -7.32
C THR A 578 13.78 -21.14 -8.79
N SER A 579 13.39 -20.21 -9.66
CA SER A 579 13.62 -20.16 -11.12
C SER A 579 12.81 -21.15 -11.98
N ILE A 580 11.80 -20.59 -12.68
CA ILE A 580 10.99 -21.25 -13.73
C ILE A 580 11.85 -21.88 -14.85
N LYS A 581 13.10 -21.41 -15.05
CA LYS A 581 14.03 -21.97 -16.04
C LYS A 581 14.43 -23.43 -15.76
N ASN A 582 14.50 -23.84 -14.49
CA ASN A 582 14.95 -25.18 -14.11
C ASN A 582 13.79 -26.21 -14.10
N ILE A 583 12.56 -25.75 -13.85
CA ILE A 583 11.35 -26.59 -13.94
C ILE A 583 11.10 -26.99 -15.39
N GLY A 584 11.31 -26.09 -16.35
CA GLY A 584 11.10 -26.37 -17.77
C GLY A 584 11.96 -27.51 -18.32
N HIS A 585 13.21 -27.63 -17.86
CA HIS A 585 14.11 -28.73 -18.27
C HIS A 585 13.75 -30.04 -17.56
N ALA A 586 13.48 -30.00 -16.25
CA ALA A 586 13.12 -31.19 -15.47
C ALA A 586 11.76 -31.79 -15.88
N VAL A 587 10.76 -30.96 -16.16
CA VAL A 587 9.43 -31.39 -16.62
C VAL A 587 9.51 -31.98 -18.03
N SER A 588 10.31 -31.40 -18.92
CA SER A 588 10.62 -31.95 -20.24
C SER A 588 11.22 -33.36 -20.15
N THR A 589 12.23 -33.56 -19.29
CA THR A 589 12.91 -34.86 -19.14
C THR A 589 12.03 -35.92 -18.47
N VAL A 590 11.20 -35.53 -17.49
CA VAL A 590 10.23 -36.43 -16.84
C VAL A 590 9.09 -36.84 -17.79
N LEU A 591 8.62 -35.93 -18.65
CA LEU A 591 7.59 -36.21 -19.66
C LEU A 591 8.13 -37.05 -20.83
N LEU A 592 9.38 -36.85 -21.24
CA LEU A 592 10.04 -37.65 -22.28
C LEU A 592 10.35 -39.09 -21.83
N ALA A 593 10.61 -39.30 -20.53
CA ALA A 593 10.80 -40.64 -19.97
C ALA A 593 9.48 -41.40 -19.74
N ALA A 594 8.35 -40.69 -19.68
CA ALA A 594 7.02 -41.25 -19.41
C ALA A 594 6.23 -41.43 -20.72
N HIS A 595 6.63 -42.40 -21.53
CA HIS A 595 6.03 -42.66 -22.85
C HIS A 595 4.63 -43.33 -22.80
N ASP A 596 4.09 -43.64 -21.60
CA ASP A 596 2.85 -44.40 -21.37
C ASP A 596 1.86 -43.70 -20.39
N LEU A 597 1.60 -42.41 -20.55
CA LEU A 597 0.59 -41.70 -19.74
C LEU A 597 -0.76 -41.60 -20.50
N GLU A 598 -1.63 -42.61 -20.32
CA GLU A 598 -2.99 -42.63 -20.92
C GLU A 598 -4.01 -41.68 -20.25
N TYR A 599 -3.69 -41.07 -19.10
CA TYR A 599 -4.67 -40.31 -18.31
C TYR A 599 -4.08 -39.00 -17.75
N LEU A 600 -4.09 -37.95 -18.57
CA LEU A 600 -3.87 -36.58 -18.11
C LEU A 600 -5.05 -35.70 -18.54
N SER A 601 -5.87 -35.27 -17.58
CA SER A 601 -7.18 -34.67 -17.86
C SER A 601 -7.16 -33.14 -18.02
N ILE A 602 -6.25 -32.42 -17.35
CA ILE A 602 -6.14 -30.94 -17.44
C ILE A 602 -4.67 -30.56 -17.28
N LEU A 603 -4.15 -29.78 -18.24
CA LEU A 603 -2.81 -29.20 -18.18
C LEU A 603 -2.92 -27.68 -18.34
N ASP A 604 -2.73 -26.94 -17.25
CA ASP A 604 -2.66 -25.47 -17.27
C ASP A 604 -1.25 -25.06 -17.72
N LEU A 605 -1.13 -24.62 -18.97
CA LEU A 605 0.13 -24.19 -19.56
C LEU A 605 0.15 -22.67 -19.65
N ASN A 606 1.18 -22.07 -19.07
CA ASN A 606 1.49 -20.67 -19.37
C ASN A 606 2.24 -20.60 -20.73
N VAL A 607 1.49 -20.84 -21.82
CA VAL A 607 1.97 -21.11 -23.19
C VAL A 607 2.93 -20.04 -23.71
N PHE A 608 2.83 -18.81 -23.21
CA PHE A 608 3.66 -17.67 -23.61
C PHE A 608 5.09 -17.69 -23.03
N SER A 609 5.45 -18.71 -22.25
CA SER A 609 6.78 -18.85 -21.62
C SER A 609 7.74 -19.76 -22.40
N PHE A 610 7.28 -20.44 -23.46
CA PHE A 610 8.07 -21.40 -24.24
C PHE A 610 8.59 -20.78 -25.56
N PRO A 611 9.85 -21.07 -25.96
CA PRO A 611 10.30 -20.80 -27.32
C PRO A 611 9.44 -21.57 -28.34
N PRO A 612 9.06 -20.98 -29.49
CA PRO A 612 8.14 -21.59 -30.45
C PRO A 612 8.54 -22.98 -30.98
N ALA A 613 9.85 -23.29 -31.00
CA ALA A 613 10.36 -24.60 -31.39
C ALA A 613 10.11 -25.69 -30.33
N MET A 614 10.22 -25.33 -29.05
CA MET A 614 10.02 -26.23 -27.90
C MET A 614 8.52 -26.48 -27.67
N LEU A 615 7.69 -25.45 -27.85
CA LEU A 615 6.24 -25.59 -27.79
C LEU A 615 5.72 -26.56 -28.88
N LYS A 616 6.34 -26.56 -30.06
CA LYS A 616 6.03 -27.49 -31.15
C LYS A 616 6.37 -28.95 -30.79
N GLU A 617 7.46 -29.20 -30.08
CA GLU A 617 7.87 -30.55 -29.62
C GLU A 617 6.96 -31.08 -28.50
N VAL A 618 6.59 -30.23 -27.53
CA VAL A 618 5.68 -30.58 -26.44
C VAL A 618 4.27 -30.89 -26.98
N LEU A 619 3.76 -30.09 -27.91
CA LEU A 619 2.43 -30.31 -28.47
C LEU A 619 2.37 -31.49 -29.44
N SER A 620 3.48 -31.84 -30.10
CA SER A 620 3.52 -33.00 -31.02
C SER A 620 3.73 -34.34 -30.31
N SER A 621 4.14 -34.34 -29.04
CA SER A 621 4.31 -35.53 -28.21
C SER A 621 3.08 -35.86 -27.34
N LEU A 622 2.00 -35.07 -27.43
CA LEU A 622 0.80 -35.20 -26.59
C LEU A 622 -0.49 -35.44 -27.43
N PRO A 623 -0.71 -36.65 -27.97
CA PRO A 623 -1.82 -36.94 -28.88
C PRO A 623 -3.22 -37.05 -28.23
N HIS A 624 -3.37 -36.98 -26.90
CA HIS A 624 -4.61 -37.35 -26.18
C HIS A 624 -5.14 -36.30 -25.16
N LEU A 625 -4.79 -35.02 -25.31
CA LEU A 625 -5.18 -33.97 -24.36
C LEU A 625 -6.67 -33.58 -24.48
N ARG A 626 -7.42 -33.54 -23.37
CA ARG A 626 -8.88 -33.27 -23.35
C ARG A 626 -9.28 -31.81 -23.00
N GLU A 627 -8.44 -31.05 -22.30
CA GLU A 627 -8.70 -29.64 -21.95
C GLU A 627 -7.40 -28.80 -21.86
N LEU A 628 -7.42 -27.57 -22.34
CA LEU A 628 -6.27 -26.64 -22.33
C LEU A 628 -6.73 -25.26 -21.83
N GLU A 629 -6.26 -24.84 -20.66
CA GLU A 629 -6.61 -23.58 -20.02
C GLU A 629 -5.57 -22.50 -20.39
N MET A 630 -6.00 -21.32 -20.84
CA MET A 630 -5.13 -20.20 -21.20
C MET A 630 -5.35 -19.04 -20.23
N SER A 631 -4.35 -18.75 -19.38
CA SER A 631 -4.43 -17.62 -18.46
C SER A 631 -4.27 -16.26 -19.17
N ALA A 632 -4.96 -15.26 -18.61
CA ALA A 632 -5.14 -13.94 -19.20
C ALA A 632 -3.92 -13.03 -19.05
N VAL A 633 -3.14 -12.88 -20.12
CA VAL A 633 -2.25 -11.72 -20.33
C VAL A 633 -2.59 -11.08 -21.67
N GLN A 634 -3.68 -10.33 -21.70
CA GLN A 634 -4.35 -9.90 -22.94
C GLN A 634 -3.93 -8.51 -23.45
N LYS A 635 -2.70 -8.04 -23.16
CA LYS A 635 -2.33 -6.67 -23.60
C LYS A 635 -0.92 -6.42 -24.11
N ILE A 636 -0.02 -7.41 -24.14
CA ILE A 636 1.40 -7.11 -24.42
C ILE A 636 1.87 -7.55 -25.81
N HIS A 637 1.26 -8.52 -26.49
CA HIS A 637 1.83 -9.08 -27.74
C HIS A 637 0.83 -9.35 -28.88
N GLU A 638 0.01 -8.35 -29.26
CA GLU A 638 -0.81 -8.39 -30.49
C GLU A 638 0.06 -8.67 -31.76
N ASN A 639 1.28 -8.11 -31.80
CA ASN A 639 2.22 -8.28 -32.92
C ASN A 639 2.83 -9.69 -33.06
N ALA A 640 2.78 -10.53 -32.01
CA ALA A 640 3.29 -11.90 -32.07
C ALA A 640 2.27 -12.87 -32.67
N LEU A 641 0.97 -12.59 -32.44
CA LEU A 641 -0.14 -13.39 -32.93
C LEU A 641 -0.27 -13.31 -34.47
N GLU A 642 -0.06 -12.12 -35.07
CA GLU A 642 -0.05 -11.92 -36.53
C GLU A 642 1.02 -12.76 -37.26
N LYS A 643 2.18 -12.97 -36.62
CA LYS A 643 3.28 -13.76 -37.20
C LYS A 643 3.06 -15.27 -37.09
N LEU A 644 2.20 -15.72 -36.18
CA LEU A 644 1.89 -17.14 -35.91
C LEU A 644 0.64 -17.65 -36.65
N LEU A 645 -0.29 -16.75 -36.96
CA LEU A 645 -1.56 -17.03 -37.67
C LEU A 645 -1.41 -17.90 -38.95
N PRO A 646 -0.43 -17.66 -39.86
CA PRO A 646 -0.24 -18.49 -41.05
C PRO A 646 0.21 -19.93 -40.77
N ARG A 647 0.85 -20.19 -39.63
CA ARG A 647 1.36 -21.52 -39.24
C ARG A 647 0.31 -22.32 -38.47
N LEU A 648 -0.54 -21.67 -37.69
CA LEU A 648 -1.69 -22.27 -37.02
C LEU A 648 -2.79 -22.71 -38.01
N ARG A 649 -2.95 -21.98 -39.13
CA ARG A 649 -3.84 -22.39 -40.24
C ARG A 649 -3.45 -23.73 -40.91
N LYS A 650 -2.17 -24.14 -40.84
CA LYS A 650 -1.70 -25.44 -41.36
C LYS A 650 -2.06 -26.64 -40.48
N LEU A 651 -2.48 -26.42 -39.23
CA LEU A 651 -2.94 -27.44 -38.28
C LEU A 651 -4.47 -27.66 -38.33
N GLY A 652 -5.16 -27.10 -39.34
CA GLY A 652 -6.61 -27.30 -39.53
C GLY A 652 -7.53 -26.28 -38.85
N LEU A 653 -6.98 -25.29 -38.13
CA LEU A 653 -7.75 -24.22 -37.47
C LEU A 653 -7.91 -23.01 -38.42
N ARG A 654 -9.16 -22.63 -38.76
CA ARG A 654 -9.45 -21.45 -39.60
C ARG A 654 -9.93 -20.27 -38.73
N PHE A 655 -9.40 -19.08 -39.03
CA PHE A 655 -9.79 -17.81 -38.44
C PHE A 655 -10.27 -16.87 -39.56
N GLN A 656 -11.42 -16.21 -39.36
CA GLN A 656 -11.98 -15.26 -40.31
C GLN A 656 -11.15 -13.96 -40.31
N ASP A 657 -10.87 -13.39 -41.49
CA ASP A 657 -10.07 -12.16 -41.61
C ASP A 657 -10.91 -10.94 -41.18
N GLY A 658 -10.37 -10.15 -40.24
CA GLY A 658 -10.99 -8.91 -39.73
C GLY A 658 -11.49 -9.02 -38.29
N CYS A 659 -10.59 -9.12 -37.31
CA CYS A 659 -10.98 -9.30 -35.90
C CYS A 659 -11.05 -7.98 -35.12
N ASN A 660 -12.23 -7.66 -34.61
CA ASN A 660 -12.42 -6.85 -33.40
C ASN A 660 -12.93 -7.78 -32.28
N ALA A 661 -12.61 -7.51 -31.02
CA ALA A 661 -12.58 -8.44 -29.87
C ALA A 661 -13.92 -9.04 -29.36
N SER A 662 -14.92 -9.27 -30.22
CA SER A 662 -16.27 -9.69 -29.82
C SER A 662 -16.76 -11.04 -30.36
N THR A 663 -15.89 -11.92 -30.86
CA THR A 663 -16.35 -13.20 -31.43
C THR A 663 -15.51 -14.38 -30.96
N PHE A 664 -15.92 -15.02 -29.85
CA PHE A 664 -15.53 -16.40 -29.53
C PHE A 664 -16.76 -17.27 -29.81
N LEU A 665 -16.59 -18.31 -30.65
CA LEU A 665 -17.57 -19.32 -31.07
C LEU A 665 -18.43 -18.99 -32.32
N GLN A 666 -17.83 -19.13 -33.50
CA GLN A 666 -18.53 -19.72 -34.65
C GLN A 666 -17.82 -21.04 -35.00
N LEU A 667 -18.47 -22.17 -34.72
CA LEU A 667 -18.08 -23.47 -35.27
C LEU A 667 -18.77 -23.61 -36.62
N ASP A 668 -17.98 -23.82 -37.67
CA ASP A 668 -18.49 -24.10 -39.00
C ASP A 668 -19.29 -25.42 -38.98
N SER A 669 -20.42 -25.44 -39.67
CA SER A 669 -21.47 -26.47 -39.62
C SER A 669 -21.07 -27.89 -40.08
N ALA A 670 -19.77 -28.17 -40.23
CA ALA A 670 -19.23 -29.41 -40.77
C ALA A 670 -18.27 -30.17 -39.83
N ALA A 671 -18.12 -29.76 -38.56
CA ALA A 671 -17.31 -30.50 -37.59
C ALA A 671 -18.15 -31.58 -36.87
N PRO A 672 -17.67 -32.84 -36.78
CA PRO A 672 -18.45 -33.96 -36.27
C PRO A 672 -18.79 -33.80 -34.78
N GLN A 673 -20.05 -34.11 -34.47
CA GLN A 673 -20.62 -34.30 -33.14
C GLN A 673 -19.73 -35.21 -32.26
N ALA A 674 -19.09 -34.67 -31.21
CA ALA A 674 -18.74 -35.37 -29.96
C ALA A 674 -17.78 -34.52 -29.09
N LEU A 675 -18.31 -33.60 -28.29
CA LEU A 675 -17.61 -33.06 -27.12
C LEU A 675 -18.54 -33.29 -25.92
N GLU A 676 -18.26 -34.35 -25.15
CA GLU A 676 -19.00 -34.73 -23.93
C GLU A 676 -18.53 -33.88 -22.74
N LEU A 677 -18.78 -32.57 -22.77
CA LEU A 677 -18.50 -31.68 -21.63
C LEU A 677 -19.68 -31.70 -20.66
N ALA A 678 -19.44 -32.08 -19.40
CA ALA A 678 -20.45 -32.14 -18.33
C ALA A 678 -20.62 -30.80 -17.59
N GLU A 679 -19.58 -29.97 -17.51
CA GLU A 679 -19.59 -28.65 -16.87
C GLU A 679 -19.00 -27.60 -17.81
N VAL A 680 -19.59 -26.40 -17.81
CA VAL A 680 -19.11 -25.26 -18.62
C VAL A 680 -19.08 -23.99 -17.79
N VAL A 681 -17.98 -23.25 -17.89
CA VAL A 681 -17.81 -21.91 -17.27
C VAL A 681 -17.75 -20.84 -18.37
N LEU A 682 -18.64 -19.85 -18.29
CA LEU A 682 -18.75 -18.76 -19.25
C LEU A 682 -18.34 -17.42 -18.62
N TYR A 683 -17.38 -16.75 -19.25
CA TYR A 683 -16.97 -15.38 -18.93
C TYR A 683 -17.32 -14.45 -20.10
N ASN A 684 -18.16 -13.44 -19.88
CA ASN A 684 -18.47 -12.37 -20.85
C ASN A 684 -18.86 -12.83 -22.28
N ALA A 685 -19.67 -13.88 -22.39
CA ALA A 685 -20.08 -14.44 -23.69
C ALA A 685 -21.25 -13.65 -24.35
N THR A 686 -21.19 -13.47 -25.68
CA THR A 686 -22.32 -13.02 -26.50
C THR A 686 -22.67 -14.11 -27.52
N PHE A 687 -23.97 -14.37 -27.73
CA PHE A 687 -24.44 -15.48 -28.57
C PHE A 687 -25.11 -14.95 -29.84
N GLN A 688 -24.78 -15.55 -30.98
CA GLN A 688 -25.47 -15.31 -32.25
C GLN A 688 -26.58 -16.35 -32.44
N THR A 689 -27.59 -16.02 -33.25
CA THR A 689 -28.82 -16.82 -33.44
C THR A 689 -28.61 -18.21 -34.06
N ALA A 690 -27.40 -18.55 -34.53
CA ALA A 690 -27.09 -19.80 -35.24
C ALA A 690 -26.14 -20.76 -34.49
N SER A 691 -25.92 -20.59 -33.19
CA SER A 691 -24.98 -21.43 -32.43
C SER A 691 -25.50 -22.87 -32.17
N PRO A 692 -24.62 -23.90 -32.19
CA PRO A 692 -25.00 -25.31 -31.97
C PRO A 692 -25.35 -25.61 -30.50
N SER A 693 -26.28 -26.55 -30.24
CA SER A 693 -26.68 -26.98 -28.90
C SER A 693 -25.73 -28.01 -28.28
N PHE A 694 -25.50 -27.91 -26.97
CA PHE A 694 -24.63 -28.74 -26.13
C PHE A 694 -25.46 -29.52 -25.08
N PRO A 695 -26.12 -30.63 -25.47
CA PRO A 695 -26.99 -31.40 -24.58
C PRO A 695 -26.26 -32.21 -23.50
N ALA A 696 -24.94 -32.34 -23.55
CA ALA A 696 -24.15 -33.10 -22.55
C ALA A 696 -23.86 -32.29 -21.26
N VAL A 697 -24.04 -30.96 -21.30
CA VAL A 697 -23.72 -30.07 -20.19
C VAL A 697 -24.84 -30.11 -19.15
N CYS A 698 -24.50 -30.53 -17.92
CA CYS A 698 -25.42 -30.57 -16.78
C CYS A 698 -25.20 -29.43 -15.78
N THR A 699 -23.99 -28.84 -15.75
CA THR A 699 -23.64 -27.72 -14.85
C THR A 699 -23.14 -26.52 -15.63
N LEU A 700 -23.73 -25.34 -15.38
CA LEU A 700 -23.39 -24.09 -16.06
C LEU A 700 -23.01 -23.00 -15.06
N ARG A 701 -21.77 -22.49 -15.13
CA ARG A 701 -21.34 -21.31 -14.38
C ARG A 701 -21.21 -20.11 -15.30
N VAL A 702 -21.77 -18.97 -14.92
CA VAL A 702 -21.79 -17.74 -15.70
C VAL A 702 -21.30 -16.58 -14.84
N SER A 703 -20.27 -15.89 -15.29
CA SER A 703 -19.76 -14.65 -14.68
C SER A 703 -20.03 -13.45 -15.62
N PRO A 704 -21.10 -12.67 -15.39
CA PRO A 704 -21.48 -11.60 -16.32
C PRO A 704 -20.91 -10.22 -15.95
N VAL A 705 -20.31 -9.53 -16.93
CA VAL A 705 -20.22 -8.05 -16.93
C VAL A 705 -21.50 -7.42 -17.49
N MET A 706 -22.30 -8.15 -18.29
CA MET A 706 -23.70 -7.84 -18.60
C MET A 706 -24.43 -9.16 -18.85
N VAL A 707 -25.54 -9.41 -18.16
CA VAL A 707 -26.36 -10.60 -18.41
C VAL A 707 -26.78 -10.59 -19.89
N PRO A 708 -26.58 -11.68 -20.65
CA PRO A 708 -27.00 -11.71 -22.04
C PRO A 708 -28.48 -11.35 -22.16
N SER A 709 -28.81 -10.44 -23.08
CA SER A 709 -30.17 -10.05 -23.46
C SER A 709 -31.05 -11.21 -23.98
N ASP A 710 -30.57 -12.46 -23.92
CA ASP A 710 -31.16 -13.63 -24.56
C ASP A 710 -30.93 -14.89 -23.70
N ILE A 711 -31.63 -14.98 -22.56
CA ILE A 711 -31.76 -16.24 -21.78
C ILE A 711 -32.21 -17.39 -22.69
N ASP A 712 -33.08 -17.11 -23.66
CA ASP A 712 -33.51 -18.07 -24.69
C ASP A 712 -32.34 -18.65 -25.50
N ALA A 713 -31.22 -17.95 -25.64
CA ALA A 713 -30.03 -18.47 -26.31
C ALA A 713 -29.28 -19.46 -25.42
N LEU A 714 -29.14 -19.16 -24.12
CA LEU A 714 -28.54 -20.09 -23.15
C LEU A 714 -29.34 -21.40 -23.06
N THR A 715 -30.67 -21.32 -23.15
CA THR A 715 -31.52 -22.51 -23.06
C THR A 715 -31.51 -23.36 -24.32
N ARG A 716 -31.40 -22.73 -25.51
CA ARG A 716 -31.14 -23.45 -26.78
C ARG A 716 -29.75 -24.08 -26.80
N LEU A 717 -28.76 -23.38 -26.27
CA LEU A 717 -27.37 -23.84 -26.24
C LEU A 717 -27.14 -24.93 -25.21
N PHE A 718 -27.80 -24.89 -24.06
CA PHE A 718 -27.59 -25.84 -22.98
C PHE A 718 -28.94 -26.37 -22.49
N PRO A 719 -29.61 -27.24 -23.29
CA PRO A 719 -30.98 -27.66 -23.04
C PRO A 719 -31.16 -28.57 -21.83
N ASN A 720 -30.09 -29.24 -21.37
CA ASN A 720 -30.14 -30.26 -20.30
C ASN A 720 -29.45 -29.82 -18.99
N VAL A 721 -29.24 -28.51 -18.79
CA VAL A 721 -28.61 -27.99 -17.57
C VAL A 721 -29.54 -28.18 -16.38
N GLU A 722 -29.00 -28.78 -15.33
CA GLU A 722 -29.69 -29.00 -14.06
C GLU A 722 -29.20 -28.05 -12.96
N ASP A 723 -27.92 -27.63 -13.01
CA ASP A 723 -27.29 -26.77 -12.00
C ASP A 723 -26.71 -25.49 -12.63
N VAL A 724 -27.13 -24.32 -12.13
CA VAL A 724 -26.69 -23.01 -12.64
C VAL A 724 -26.05 -22.16 -11.53
N VAL A 725 -24.88 -21.57 -11.82
CA VAL A 725 -24.20 -20.63 -10.91
C VAL A 725 -24.00 -19.29 -11.61
N PHE A 726 -24.60 -18.22 -11.09
CA PHE A 726 -24.33 -16.84 -11.51
C PHE A 726 -23.40 -16.15 -10.53
N ASP A 727 -22.25 -15.66 -11.01
CA ASP A 727 -21.21 -15.02 -10.19
C ASP A 727 -20.96 -13.57 -10.63
N PHE A 728 -21.44 -12.61 -9.84
CA PHE A 728 -21.29 -11.18 -10.10
C PHE A 728 -20.03 -10.64 -9.39
N HIS A 729 -18.90 -10.57 -10.10
CA HIS A 729 -17.61 -10.13 -9.54
C HIS A 729 -17.54 -8.64 -9.16
N HIS A 730 -16.69 -8.34 -8.16
CA HIS A 730 -16.47 -7.04 -7.52
C HIS A 730 -15.80 -5.92 -8.36
N THR A 731 -15.24 -6.23 -9.53
CA THR A 731 -14.19 -5.38 -10.14
C THR A 731 -14.66 -4.34 -11.14
N TYR A 732 -15.97 -4.06 -11.26
CA TYR A 732 -16.48 -3.01 -12.13
C TYR A 732 -17.49 -2.09 -11.45
N VAL A 733 -17.32 -1.83 -10.15
CA VAL A 733 -17.76 -0.55 -9.58
C VAL A 733 -16.67 0.44 -9.93
N ASP A 734 -16.95 1.26 -10.93
CA ASP A 734 -16.12 2.36 -11.41
C ASP A 734 -15.48 3.11 -10.22
N SER A 735 -14.19 2.85 -9.97
CA SER A 735 -13.46 3.44 -8.84
C SER A 735 -12.99 4.87 -9.16
N GLY A 736 -13.81 5.61 -9.89
CA GLY A 736 -13.68 7.04 -10.13
C GLY A 736 -14.82 7.79 -9.47
N TYR A 737 -14.49 8.55 -8.42
CA TYR A 737 -15.31 9.52 -7.68
C TYR A 737 -16.17 9.00 -6.52
N GLY A 738 -15.82 9.49 -5.33
CA GLY A 738 -16.62 9.36 -4.12
C GLY A 738 -17.95 10.11 -4.20
N GLY A 739 -18.95 9.56 -3.50
CA GLY A 739 -20.11 10.28 -2.96
C GLY A 739 -21.12 10.83 -3.98
N ARG A 740 -22.15 10.03 -4.29
CA ARG A 740 -23.61 10.35 -4.26
C ARG A 740 -24.37 9.29 -5.05
N ASP A 741 -25.60 8.98 -4.61
CA ASP A 741 -26.62 8.25 -5.36
C ASP A 741 -26.67 8.72 -6.82
N GLN A 742 -26.05 7.99 -7.73
CA GLN A 742 -26.37 8.09 -9.14
C GLN A 742 -27.51 7.12 -9.43
N SER A 743 -28.72 7.64 -9.33
CA SER A 743 -29.88 7.06 -10.01
C SER A 743 -29.54 6.92 -11.50
N TRP A 744 -29.65 5.69 -12.01
CA TRP A 744 -29.49 5.30 -13.41
C TRP A 744 -30.16 6.32 -14.36
N THR A 745 -29.36 7.23 -14.92
CA THR A 745 -29.79 8.18 -15.96
C THR A 745 -29.08 7.93 -17.28
N ASP A 746 -28.35 6.81 -17.41
CA ASP A 746 -27.91 6.33 -18.72
C ASP A 746 -29.13 5.92 -19.56
N PRO A 747 -29.38 6.58 -20.71
CA PRO A 747 -30.46 6.23 -21.63
C PRO A 747 -30.39 4.77 -22.11
N SER A 748 -29.20 4.16 -22.14
CA SER A 748 -29.00 2.77 -22.57
C SER A 748 -29.68 1.76 -21.64
N ALA A 749 -29.64 2.01 -20.33
CA ALA A 749 -30.20 1.14 -19.30
C ALA A 749 -31.71 1.29 -19.14
N LYS A 750 -32.24 2.51 -19.34
CA LYS A 750 -33.70 2.74 -19.38
C LYS A 750 -34.32 2.09 -20.61
N THR A 751 -33.66 2.21 -21.77
CA THR A 751 -34.05 1.53 -23.01
C THR A 751 -33.98 0.01 -22.87
N TRP A 752 -33.03 -0.51 -22.09
CA TRP A 752 -32.90 -1.93 -21.78
C TRP A 752 -34.05 -2.43 -20.89
N ARG A 753 -34.36 -1.72 -19.79
CA ARG A 753 -35.49 -2.03 -18.90
C ARG A 753 -36.83 -1.99 -19.63
N ASP A 754 -37.06 -0.97 -20.45
CA ASP A 754 -38.32 -0.79 -21.19
C ASP A 754 -38.48 -1.86 -22.31
N ARG A 755 -37.39 -2.31 -22.94
CA ARG A 755 -37.39 -3.46 -23.88
C ARG A 755 -37.67 -4.80 -23.20
N LEU A 756 -37.21 -4.98 -21.98
CA LEU A 756 -37.40 -6.23 -21.23
C LEU A 756 -38.81 -6.32 -20.64
N LEU A 757 -39.34 -5.21 -20.11
CA LEU A 757 -40.70 -5.11 -19.58
C LEU A 757 -41.79 -5.08 -20.66
N SER A 758 -41.45 -4.72 -21.91
CA SER A 758 -42.38 -4.76 -23.05
C SER A 758 -42.44 -6.12 -23.76
N ARG A 759 -41.66 -7.12 -23.34
CA ARG A 759 -41.79 -8.48 -23.86
C ARG A 759 -43.10 -9.10 -23.37
N PRO A 760 -43.95 -9.66 -24.26
CA PRO A 760 -45.19 -10.28 -23.84
C PRO A 760 -44.91 -11.45 -22.89
N GLN A 761 -45.50 -11.40 -21.70
CA GLN A 761 -45.41 -12.32 -20.55
C GLN A 761 -45.86 -13.79 -20.81
N LYS A 762 -45.87 -14.24 -22.07
CA LYS A 762 -46.50 -15.51 -22.50
C LYS A 762 -45.59 -16.42 -23.33
N LYS A 763 -44.28 -16.47 -23.06
CA LYS A 763 -43.42 -17.53 -23.62
C LYS A 763 -42.91 -18.45 -22.51
N ALA A 764 -43.08 -19.74 -22.77
CA ALA A 764 -42.97 -20.87 -21.87
C ALA A 764 -41.60 -21.00 -21.19
N ASP A 765 -41.58 -21.72 -20.07
CA ASP A 765 -40.42 -22.03 -19.21
C ASP A 765 -39.13 -22.23 -20.01
N ALA A 766 -38.16 -21.31 -19.86
CA ALA A 766 -36.93 -21.37 -20.64
C ALA A 766 -36.07 -22.58 -20.28
N TRP A 767 -36.01 -22.99 -19.00
CA TRP A 767 -35.34 -24.20 -18.54
C TRP A 767 -36.24 -25.04 -17.61
N PRO A 768 -36.93 -26.08 -18.12
CA PRO A 768 -37.91 -26.85 -17.34
C PRO A 768 -37.27 -27.83 -16.31
N HIS A 769 -35.96 -28.04 -16.33
CA HIS A 769 -35.28 -29.09 -15.55
C HIS A 769 -34.23 -28.59 -14.56
N ILE A 770 -34.16 -27.27 -14.30
CA ILE A 770 -33.24 -26.73 -13.29
C ILE A 770 -33.58 -27.30 -11.91
N LYS A 771 -32.62 -27.99 -11.31
CA LYS A 771 -32.68 -28.54 -9.95
C LYS A 771 -32.08 -27.57 -8.95
N SER A 772 -31.03 -26.83 -9.31
CA SER A 772 -30.44 -25.82 -8.43
C SER A 772 -29.94 -24.56 -9.13
N LEU A 773 -30.11 -23.43 -8.43
CA LEU A 773 -29.63 -22.12 -8.86
C LEU A 773 -28.84 -21.47 -7.72
N ARG A 774 -27.59 -21.10 -7.98
CA ARG A 774 -26.74 -20.33 -7.08
C ARG A 774 -26.48 -18.93 -7.63
N ILE A 775 -26.61 -17.93 -6.78
CA ILE A 775 -26.38 -16.52 -7.11
C ILE A 775 -25.38 -15.93 -6.11
N THR A 776 -24.23 -15.45 -6.59
CA THR A 776 -23.17 -14.84 -5.77
C THR A 776 -22.77 -13.45 -6.27
N GLY A 777 -22.47 -12.48 -5.38
CA GLY A 777 -21.83 -11.19 -5.75
C GLY A 777 -22.44 -9.89 -5.18
N GLN A 778 -21.91 -8.71 -5.57
CA GLN A 778 -22.42 -7.38 -5.17
C GLN A 778 -23.46 -6.83 -6.18
N GLY A 779 -24.66 -6.44 -5.74
CA GLY A 779 -25.57 -5.62 -6.56
C GLY A 779 -26.65 -6.35 -7.38
N VAL A 780 -27.24 -7.44 -6.88
CA VAL A 780 -28.32 -8.24 -7.53
C VAL A 780 -29.65 -7.47 -7.74
N GLN A 781 -29.67 -6.15 -7.53
CA GLN A 781 -30.86 -5.32 -7.33
C GLN A 781 -31.71 -5.12 -8.60
N ASN A 782 -31.17 -5.39 -9.80
CA ASN A 782 -31.78 -5.01 -11.08
C ASN A 782 -31.95 -6.20 -12.06
N VAL A 783 -31.82 -7.45 -11.61
CA VAL A 783 -32.05 -8.62 -12.46
C VAL A 783 -33.55 -8.93 -12.46
N VAL A 784 -34.18 -8.90 -13.64
CA VAL A 784 -35.54 -9.39 -13.85
C VAL A 784 -35.46 -10.89 -14.11
N TRP A 785 -36.02 -11.71 -13.21
CA TRP A 785 -35.95 -13.18 -13.26
C TRP A 785 -37.10 -13.82 -14.03
N ALA A 786 -38.12 -13.02 -14.37
CA ALA A 786 -39.29 -13.43 -15.13
C ALA A 786 -38.90 -14.17 -16.43
N GLY A 787 -39.22 -15.46 -16.50
CA GLY A 787 -39.06 -16.31 -17.69
C GLY A 787 -37.91 -17.32 -17.64
N LEU A 788 -37.05 -17.31 -16.63
CA LEU A 788 -35.99 -18.34 -16.49
C LEU A 788 -36.56 -19.75 -16.26
N THR A 789 -37.51 -19.88 -15.32
CA THR A 789 -38.20 -21.13 -14.95
C THR A 789 -39.37 -20.81 -14.03
N CYS A 790 -40.46 -21.60 -14.06
CA CYS A 790 -41.61 -21.43 -13.17
C CYS A 790 -41.41 -22.03 -11.76
N GLN A 791 -40.38 -22.86 -11.55
CA GLN A 791 -40.10 -23.47 -10.26
C GLN A 791 -38.65 -23.96 -10.17
N VAL A 792 -37.85 -23.36 -9.29
CA VAL A 792 -36.51 -23.88 -8.96
C VAL A 792 -36.58 -24.58 -7.62
N PRO A 793 -36.41 -25.91 -7.54
CA PRO A 793 -36.46 -26.65 -6.27
C PRO A 793 -35.43 -26.18 -5.25
N ARG A 794 -34.36 -25.51 -5.70
CA ARG A 794 -33.27 -25.13 -4.82
C ARG A 794 -32.59 -23.83 -5.19
N LEU A 795 -32.71 -22.84 -4.32
CA LEU A 795 -32.10 -21.53 -4.51
C LEU A 795 -31.02 -21.28 -3.45
N GLU A 796 -29.83 -20.87 -3.89
CA GLU A 796 -28.73 -20.45 -3.02
C GLU A 796 -28.34 -19.00 -3.32
N VAL A 797 -28.38 -18.14 -2.30
CA VAL A 797 -28.14 -16.70 -2.44
C VAL A 797 -26.99 -16.28 -1.53
N GLY A 798 -25.91 -15.75 -2.11
CA GLY A 798 -24.77 -15.16 -1.40
C GLY A 798 -24.50 -13.73 -1.87
N CYS A 799 -25.00 -12.71 -1.15
CA CYS A 799 -24.86 -11.31 -1.58
C CYS A 799 -24.47 -10.39 -0.42
N GLN A 800 -23.67 -9.36 -0.70
CA GLN A 800 -23.25 -8.35 0.27
C GLN A 800 -24.26 -7.17 0.40
N ILE A 801 -25.13 -6.91 -0.59
CA ILE A 801 -26.13 -5.82 -0.56
C ILE A 801 -27.39 -6.21 -1.36
N LEU A 802 -28.45 -6.65 -0.70
CA LEU A 802 -29.78 -6.87 -1.28
C LEU A 802 -30.78 -5.84 -0.72
N LYS A 803 -31.53 -5.14 -1.60
CA LYS A 803 -32.73 -4.37 -1.22
C LYS A 803 -33.95 -5.31 -1.24
N VAL A 804 -34.88 -5.20 -0.27
CA VAL A 804 -36.11 -6.02 -0.10
C VAL A 804 -36.78 -6.42 -1.43
N GLN A 805 -37.02 -5.42 -2.29
CA GLN A 805 -37.91 -5.55 -3.44
C GLN A 805 -37.38 -6.53 -4.48
N GLY A 806 -36.06 -6.64 -4.64
CA GLY A 806 -35.45 -7.61 -5.55
C GLY A 806 -35.57 -9.04 -5.04
N LEU A 807 -35.41 -9.26 -3.73
CA LEU A 807 -35.47 -10.59 -3.13
C LEU A 807 -36.90 -11.13 -3.03
N VAL A 808 -37.88 -10.27 -2.73
CA VAL A 808 -39.32 -10.63 -2.80
C VAL A 808 -39.68 -11.08 -4.21
N GLY A 809 -39.22 -10.36 -5.24
CA GLY A 809 -39.41 -10.72 -6.64
C GLY A 809 -38.81 -12.08 -6.98
N VAL A 810 -37.54 -12.31 -6.63
CA VAL A 810 -36.84 -13.59 -6.90
C VAL A 810 -37.56 -14.77 -6.22
N LEU A 811 -37.87 -14.65 -4.93
CA LEU A 811 -38.50 -15.73 -4.15
C LEU A 811 -39.95 -15.99 -4.59
N GLY A 812 -40.68 -14.93 -4.94
CA GLY A 812 -42.04 -15.04 -5.48
C GLY A 812 -42.10 -15.63 -6.89
N GLU A 813 -41.16 -15.25 -7.77
CA GLU A 813 -41.12 -15.71 -9.17
C GLU A 813 -40.58 -17.14 -9.30
N LEU A 814 -39.53 -17.52 -8.56
CA LEU A 814 -38.92 -18.86 -8.67
C LEU A 814 -39.64 -19.94 -7.85
N CYS A 815 -40.56 -19.55 -6.97
CA CYS A 815 -41.37 -20.44 -6.14
C CYS A 815 -40.57 -21.58 -5.45
N SER A 816 -39.34 -21.31 -5.01
CA SER A 816 -38.43 -22.32 -4.45
C SER A 816 -38.91 -22.85 -3.11
N ASP A 817 -38.92 -24.17 -2.95
CA ASP A 817 -39.31 -24.82 -1.70
C ASP A 817 -38.13 -24.92 -0.71
N CYS A 818 -36.89 -24.93 -1.21
CA CYS A 818 -35.65 -24.89 -0.44
C CYS A 818 -34.79 -23.65 -0.77
N VAL A 819 -34.53 -22.81 0.23
CA VAL A 819 -33.69 -21.61 0.11
C VAL A 819 -32.49 -21.70 1.05
N VAL A 820 -31.29 -21.46 0.53
CA VAL A 820 -30.04 -21.33 1.29
C VAL A 820 -29.56 -19.88 1.20
N PHE A 821 -29.57 -19.17 2.33
CA PHE A 821 -29.16 -17.79 2.43
C PHE A 821 -27.79 -17.68 3.12
N ARG A 822 -26.84 -17.04 2.44
CA ARG A 822 -25.48 -16.77 2.92
C ARG A 822 -25.24 -15.26 2.99
N PRO A 823 -25.54 -14.59 4.11
CA PRO A 823 -25.13 -13.21 4.31
C PRO A 823 -23.60 -13.10 4.17
N GLY A 824 -23.13 -12.31 3.21
CA GLY A 824 -21.70 -11.99 3.11
C GLY A 824 -21.21 -11.26 4.38
N VAL A 825 -19.91 -11.33 4.66
CA VAL A 825 -19.28 -10.65 5.80
C VAL A 825 -19.62 -9.15 5.75
N PHE A 826 -20.50 -8.68 6.64
CA PHE A 826 -20.87 -7.27 6.71
C PHE A 826 -19.81 -6.54 7.53
N HIS A 827 -19.05 -5.63 6.91
CA HIS A 827 -18.07 -4.78 7.60
C HIS A 827 -18.68 -3.74 8.58
N ALA A 828 -19.94 -3.89 9.01
CA ALA A 828 -20.58 -2.93 9.93
C ALA A 828 -21.78 -3.54 10.71
N PRO A 829 -21.77 -3.54 12.06
CA PRO A 829 -22.86 -4.10 12.90
C PRO A 829 -24.25 -3.49 12.64
N TRP A 830 -24.33 -2.20 12.27
CA TRP A 830 -25.60 -1.48 12.04
C TRP A 830 -26.37 -1.96 10.79
N ARG A 831 -25.66 -2.43 9.76
CA ARG A 831 -26.30 -2.83 8.47
C ARG A 831 -27.01 -4.18 8.56
N MET A 832 -26.62 -5.04 9.50
CA MET A 832 -27.27 -6.33 9.73
C MET A 832 -28.74 -6.20 10.14
N GLN A 833 -29.10 -5.10 10.84
CA GLN A 833 -30.50 -4.84 11.19
C GLN A 833 -31.36 -4.65 9.93
N SER A 834 -30.91 -3.84 8.96
CA SER A 834 -31.68 -3.56 7.74
C SER A 834 -31.87 -4.77 6.82
N VAL A 835 -30.82 -5.56 6.57
CA VAL A 835 -30.89 -6.72 5.64
C VAL A 835 -31.69 -7.88 6.26
N GLY A 836 -31.65 -8.04 7.59
CA GLY A 836 -32.45 -9.03 8.30
C GLY A 836 -33.96 -8.79 8.12
N TRP A 837 -34.44 -7.56 8.30
CA TRP A 837 -35.85 -7.21 8.07
C TRP A 837 -36.31 -7.41 6.63
N ASP A 838 -35.40 -7.21 5.68
CA ASP A 838 -35.70 -7.26 4.27
C ASP A 838 -35.80 -8.69 3.74
N LEU A 839 -34.93 -9.58 4.22
CA LEU A 839 -35.01 -11.02 4.00
C LEU A 839 -36.30 -11.61 4.59
N LEU A 840 -36.64 -11.20 5.82
CA LEU A 840 -37.81 -11.74 6.53
C LEU A 840 -39.12 -11.34 5.85
N ARG A 841 -39.26 -10.09 5.40
CA ARG A 841 -40.42 -9.65 4.59
C ARG A 841 -40.52 -10.39 3.26
N ALA A 842 -39.39 -10.74 2.64
CA ALA A 842 -39.36 -11.52 1.40
C ALA A 842 -39.83 -12.96 1.61
N ILE A 843 -39.41 -13.60 2.71
CA ILE A 843 -39.84 -14.96 3.07
C ILE A 843 -41.32 -14.97 3.49
N GLU A 844 -41.79 -13.98 4.26
CA GLU A 844 -43.19 -13.85 4.64
C GLU A 844 -44.11 -13.71 3.41
N SER A 845 -43.64 -13.00 2.38
CA SER A 845 -44.36 -12.83 1.12
C SER A 845 -44.31 -14.09 0.24
N ALA A 846 -43.34 -14.99 0.43
CA ALA A 846 -43.10 -16.18 -0.38
C ALA A 846 -43.61 -17.47 0.30
N ARG A 847 -44.93 -17.72 0.22
CA ARG A 847 -45.60 -18.89 0.83
C ARG A 847 -45.13 -20.27 0.36
N CYS A 848 -44.33 -20.34 -0.70
CA CYS A 848 -43.77 -21.57 -1.26
C CYS A 848 -42.54 -22.08 -0.48
N VAL A 849 -41.87 -21.22 0.29
CA VAL A 849 -40.66 -21.60 1.03
C VAL A 849 -41.05 -22.45 2.24
N THR A 850 -40.71 -23.74 2.18
CA THR A 850 -40.95 -24.68 3.29
C THR A 850 -39.66 -25.04 4.01
N ARG A 851 -38.50 -24.86 3.38
CA ARG A 851 -37.18 -25.21 3.92
C ARG A 851 -36.22 -24.04 3.75
N LEU A 852 -35.66 -23.57 4.85
CA LEU A 852 -34.76 -22.42 4.89
C LEU A 852 -33.45 -22.79 5.61
N ALA A 853 -32.31 -22.53 4.98
CA ALA A 853 -31.00 -22.58 5.61
C ALA A 853 -30.40 -21.18 5.66
N ILE A 854 -29.92 -20.76 6.83
CA ILE A 854 -29.20 -19.49 7.00
C ILE A 854 -27.78 -19.84 7.48
N VAL A 855 -26.78 -19.34 6.76
CA VAL A 855 -25.36 -19.56 7.06
C VAL A 855 -24.73 -18.26 7.56
N LEU A 856 -24.47 -18.15 8.86
CA LEU A 856 -23.89 -16.98 9.50
C LEU A 856 -22.39 -17.16 9.70
N CYS A 857 -21.59 -16.38 8.96
CA CYS A 857 -20.12 -16.40 8.99
C CYS A 857 -19.54 -15.55 10.14
N ARG A 858 -18.25 -15.78 10.45
CA ARG A 858 -17.46 -15.12 11.52
C ARG A 858 -17.46 -13.58 11.36
N GLY A 859 -17.61 -12.84 12.47
CA GLY A 859 -17.58 -11.35 12.48
C GLY A 859 -18.85 -10.66 13.01
N VAL A 860 -19.88 -11.41 13.40
CA VAL A 860 -21.11 -10.86 13.97
C VAL A 860 -21.00 -10.84 15.50
N VAL A 861 -21.22 -9.68 16.12
CA VAL A 861 -21.30 -9.54 17.59
C VAL A 861 -22.69 -10.00 18.05
N ASP A 862 -22.76 -10.97 18.96
CA ASP A 862 -24.00 -11.58 19.50
C ASP A 862 -25.07 -12.02 18.44
N PRO A 863 -24.70 -12.89 17.49
CA PRO A 863 -25.54 -13.36 16.38
C PRO A 863 -26.79 -14.12 16.83
N VAL A 864 -26.73 -14.78 17.99
CA VAL A 864 -27.90 -15.47 18.55
C VAL A 864 -28.97 -14.46 18.98
N ARG A 865 -28.59 -13.29 19.52
CA ARG A 865 -29.53 -12.20 19.84
C ARG A 865 -30.18 -11.59 18.59
N HIS A 866 -29.45 -11.48 17.49
CA HIS A 866 -30.00 -11.01 16.22
C HIS A 866 -30.99 -12.00 15.60
N VAL A 867 -30.62 -13.30 15.58
CA VAL A 867 -31.52 -14.37 15.13
C VAL A 867 -32.72 -14.52 16.06
N LEU A 868 -32.56 -14.31 17.37
CA LEU A 868 -33.65 -14.27 18.36
C LEU A 868 -34.64 -13.15 18.06
N ARG A 869 -34.17 -11.94 17.80
CA ARG A 869 -35.03 -10.81 17.43
C ARG A 869 -35.79 -11.12 16.13
N TRP A 870 -35.12 -11.70 15.12
CA TRP A 870 -35.75 -12.17 13.88
C TRP A 870 -36.80 -13.28 14.13
N ALA A 871 -36.49 -14.24 14.99
CA ALA A 871 -37.36 -15.34 15.42
C ALA A 871 -38.63 -14.84 16.14
N GLU A 872 -38.48 -13.85 17.02
CA GLU A 872 -39.57 -13.30 17.82
C GLU A 872 -40.55 -12.48 16.96
N GLU A 873 -40.04 -11.70 16.00
CA GLU A 873 -40.82 -10.72 15.24
C GLU A 873 -41.39 -11.26 13.91
N ALA A 874 -40.72 -12.20 13.22
CA ALA A 874 -41.07 -12.55 11.83
C ALA A 874 -41.51 -14.01 11.58
N PHE A 875 -41.08 -14.98 12.38
CA PHE A 875 -41.41 -16.40 12.12
C PHE A 875 -42.82 -16.81 12.58
N GLY A 876 -43.60 -15.89 13.16
CA GLY A 876 -44.98 -16.15 13.58
C GLY A 876 -45.98 -16.32 12.42
N THR A 877 -45.62 -15.91 11.20
CA THR A 877 -46.52 -15.90 10.02
C THR A 877 -46.02 -16.75 8.83
N CYS A 878 -44.85 -17.40 8.96
CA CYS A 878 -44.17 -18.10 7.86
C CYS A 878 -44.51 -19.61 7.78
N SER A 879 -44.57 -20.15 6.55
CA SER A 879 -44.82 -21.58 6.24
C SER A 879 -43.58 -22.49 6.32
N VAL A 880 -42.48 -22.02 6.92
CA VAL A 880 -41.22 -22.75 7.00
C VAL A 880 -41.37 -23.95 7.94
N SER A 881 -41.28 -25.17 7.40
CA SER A 881 -41.32 -26.43 8.15
C SER A 881 -39.93 -26.98 8.47
N CYS A 882 -38.84 -26.36 8.03
CA CYS A 882 -37.47 -26.74 8.40
C CYS A 882 -36.53 -25.54 8.33
N LEU A 883 -35.87 -25.22 9.46
CA LEU A 883 -34.94 -24.10 9.57
C LEU A 883 -33.56 -24.61 10.02
N LEU A 884 -32.57 -24.49 9.14
CA LEU A 884 -31.18 -24.83 9.43
C LEU A 884 -30.36 -23.57 9.70
N LEU A 885 -29.64 -23.52 10.82
CA LEU A 885 -28.84 -22.36 11.23
C LEU A 885 -27.38 -22.77 11.42
N ARG A 886 -26.52 -22.37 10.49
CA ARG A 886 -25.07 -22.55 10.62
C ARG A 886 -24.45 -21.30 11.24
N PHE A 887 -23.61 -21.49 12.23
CA PHE A 887 -22.89 -20.44 12.92
C PHE A 887 -21.38 -20.69 12.84
N GLU A 888 -20.58 -19.66 12.57
CA GLU A 888 -19.11 -19.75 12.61
C GLU A 888 -18.60 -18.84 13.76
N PHE A 889 -18.29 -19.40 14.95
CA PHE A 889 -17.91 -18.65 16.17
C PHE A 889 -16.68 -19.18 16.90
N ASP A 890 -16.08 -18.30 17.71
CA ASP A 890 -14.96 -18.60 18.63
C ASP A 890 -15.28 -18.43 20.15
N TYR A 891 -16.53 -18.19 20.57
CA TYR A 891 -16.84 -17.82 21.98
C TYR A 891 -16.99 -19.00 22.99
N PRO A 892 -16.74 -18.79 24.32
CA PRO A 892 -16.37 -19.83 25.28
C PRO A 892 -17.50 -20.33 26.22
N THR A 893 -17.24 -21.47 26.87
CA THR A 893 -18.05 -22.24 27.87
C THR A 893 -19.36 -22.91 27.38
N SER A 894 -19.69 -24.09 27.92
CA SER A 894 -20.86 -24.90 27.52
C SER A 894 -22.20 -24.40 28.08
N GLU A 895 -22.18 -23.62 29.16
CA GLU A 895 -23.39 -23.14 29.85
C GLU A 895 -24.03 -21.92 29.17
N GLU A 896 -23.25 -20.90 28.78
CA GLU A 896 -23.77 -19.75 28.03
C GLU A 896 -24.35 -20.17 26.67
N ARG A 897 -23.71 -21.14 25.99
CA ARG A 897 -24.21 -21.78 24.76
C ARG A 897 -25.58 -22.42 24.97
N SER A 898 -25.74 -23.19 26.04
CA SER A 898 -27.00 -23.87 26.34
C SER A 898 -28.13 -22.88 26.66
N SER A 899 -27.81 -21.79 27.38
CA SER A 899 -28.76 -20.72 27.75
C SER A 899 -29.29 -19.95 26.53
N GLN A 900 -28.41 -19.49 25.64
CA GLN A 900 -28.84 -18.75 24.45
C GLN A 900 -29.63 -19.64 23.45
N LEU A 901 -29.24 -20.91 23.31
CA LEU A 901 -29.95 -21.87 22.46
C LEU A 901 -31.32 -22.27 23.03
N GLU A 902 -31.48 -22.36 24.35
CA GLU A 902 -32.79 -22.57 24.98
C GLU A 902 -33.67 -21.32 24.87
N ARG A 903 -33.11 -20.10 24.92
CA ARG A 903 -33.88 -18.88 24.58
C ARG A 903 -34.36 -18.90 23.13
N LEU A 904 -33.50 -19.27 22.18
CA LEU A 904 -33.87 -19.39 20.77
C LEU A 904 -34.94 -20.44 20.54
N ARG A 905 -34.84 -21.57 21.26
CA ARG A 905 -35.89 -22.59 21.28
C ARG A 905 -37.20 -22.05 21.84
N ALA A 906 -37.18 -21.36 22.99
CA ALA A 906 -38.38 -20.80 23.60
C ALA A 906 -39.08 -19.80 22.68
N ALA A 907 -38.31 -18.97 21.96
CA ALA A 907 -38.83 -18.00 21.00
C ALA A 907 -39.49 -18.64 19.75
N LEU A 908 -38.97 -19.79 19.30
CA LEU A 908 -39.45 -20.50 18.10
C LEU A 908 -40.49 -21.59 18.41
N SER A 909 -40.57 -22.06 19.67
CA SER A 909 -41.48 -23.12 20.10
C SER A 909 -42.94 -22.67 19.97
N GLY A 910 -43.69 -23.32 19.09
CA GLY A 910 -45.10 -23.01 18.80
C GLY A 910 -45.34 -22.08 17.61
N LYS A 911 -44.28 -21.54 16.98
CA LYS A 911 -44.36 -20.70 15.77
C LYS A 911 -44.01 -21.45 14.47
N ILE A 912 -43.30 -22.57 14.56
CA ILE A 912 -42.83 -23.39 13.42
C ILE A 912 -43.36 -24.83 13.57
N LEU A 913 -43.91 -25.40 12.48
CA LEU A 913 -44.56 -26.74 12.48
C LEU A 913 -43.59 -27.91 12.72
N SER A 914 -42.34 -27.79 12.27
CA SER A 914 -41.25 -28.65 12.74
C SER A 914 -39.92 -27.90 12.75
N LEU A 915 -39.31 -27.71 13.91
CA LEU A 915 -38.06 -26.96 14.01
C LEU A 915 -36.87 -27.93 14.10
N ARG A 916 -36.12 -28.08 12.99
CA ARG A 916 -34.86 -28.83 12.96
C ARG A 916 -33.66 -27.90 12.94
N VAL A 917 -33.32 -27.33 14.09
CA VAL A 917 -32.09 -26.57 14.21
C VAL A 917 -30.91 -27.54 14.15
N VAL A 918 -30.06 -27.37 13.14
CA VAL A 918 -28.75 -28.01 13.07
C VAL A 918 -27.71 -26.93 13.24
N LEU A 919 -27.14 -26.86 14.44
CA LEU A 919 -26.06 -25.94 14.75
C LEU A 919 -24.75 -26.57 14.31
N PHE A 920 -23.95 -25.77 13.62
CA PHE A 920 -22.58 -26.12 13.30
C PHE A 920 -21.69 -25.24 14.16
N GLN A 921 -20.71 -25.83 14.83
CA GLN A 921 -19.59 -25.11 15.42
C GLN A 921 -18.32 -25.72 14.84
N MET A 922 -17.47 -24.88 14.27
CA MET A 922 -16.09 -25.24 13.95
C MET A 922 -15.27 -25.01 15.22
N LYS A 923 -14.82 -26.08 15.87
CA LYS A 923 -13.83 -26.00 16.94
C LYS A 923 -12.69 -26.94 16.57
N ASP A 924 -11.48 -26.43 16.44
CA ASP A 924 -10.28 -27.23 16.15
C ASP A 924 -10.47 -28.13 14.90
N ASP A 925 -11.03 -27.58 13.81
CA ASP A 925 -11.39 -28.27 12.55
C ASP A 925 -12.39 -29.45 12.65
N VAL A 926 -13.04 -29.65 13.81
CA VAL A 926 -14.09 -30.66 13.98
C VAL A 926 -15.47 -30.03 13.80
N LEU A 927 -16.23 -30.54 12.83
CA LEU A 927 -17.63 -30.16 12.63
C LEU A 927 -18.52 -30.78 13.71
N LEU A 928 -18.96 -29.96 14.67
CA LEU A 928 -19.91 -30.40 15.68
C LEU A 928 -21.34 -30.09 15.21
N CYS A 929 -22.15 -31.14 15.04
CA CYS A 929 -23.55 -31.03 14.68
C CYS A 929 -24.41 -31.29 15.92
N TRP A 930 -25.45 -30.49 16.17
CA TRP A 930 -26.44 -30.80 17.20
C TRP A 930 -27.83 -30.83 16.60
N LYS A 931 -28.64 -31.81 16.98
CA LYS A 931 -30.07 -31.89 16.66
C LYS A 931 -30.87 -32.00 17.93
N LYS A 932 -32.03 -31.34 17.95
CA LYS A 932 -33.06 -31.59 18.96
C LYS A 932 -34.16 -32.44 18.33
N GLU A 933 -34.50 -33.56 18.97
CA GLU A 933 -35.66 -34.35 18.58
C GLU A 933 -36.91 -33.81 19.26
N GLU A 934 -37.97 -33.54 18.51
CA GLU A 934 -39.23 -32.96 19.02
C GLU A 934 -39.99 -33.85 20.02
N ARG A 935 -39.48 -35.04 20.36
CA ARG A 935 -40.15 -35.95 21.29
C ARG A 935 -39.58 -35.88 22.72
N ALA A 936 -40.29 -35.10 23.53
CA ALA A 936 -40.44 -35.18 24.99
C ALA A 936 -39.21 -35.08 25.93
N ARG A 937 -37.97 -35.14 25.45
CA ARG A 937 -36.77 -35.00 26.32
C ARG A 937 -35.90 -33.85 25.83
N GLY A 938 -36.08 -32.68 26.44
CA GLY A 938 -35.56 -31.38 25.97
C GLY A 938 -34.04 -31.17 25.96
N ALA A 939 -33.21 -32.16 25.63
CA ALA A 939 -31.76 -32.02 25.51
C ALA A 939 -31.30 -32.08 24.04
N TRP A 940 -30.27 -31.28 23.69
CA TRP A 940 -29.62 -31.34 22.38
C TRP A 940 -28.76 -32.61 22.29
N LYS A 941 -28.89 -33.38 21.19
CA LYS A 941 -28.03 -34.53 20.93
C LYS A 941 -26.90 -34.10 19.99
N LYS A 942 -25.65 -34.29 20.42
CA LYS A 942 -24.48 -34.19 19.54
C LYS A 942 -24.53 -35.31 18.51
N MET A 943 -24.35 -34.95 17.25
CA MET A 943 -24.30 -35.84 16.08
C MET A 943 -22.89 -35.81 15.49
N SER A 944 -22.50 -36.88 14.81
CA SER A 944 -21.27 -36.86 13.99
C SER A 944 -21.46 -35.97 12.75
N GLU A 945 -20.35 -35.55 12.14
CA GLU A 945 -20.36 -34.81 10.88
C GLU A 945 -21.13 -35.56 9.78
N ASP A 946 -20.91 -36.87 9.67
CA ASP A 946 -21.57 -37.75 8.70
C ASP A 946 -23.08 -37.82 8.93
N GLU A 947 -23.51 -37.89 10.19
CA GLU A 947 -24.92 -37.86 10.57
C GLU A 947 -25.55 -36.48 10.26
N GLY A 948 -24.81 -35.39 10.47
CA GLY A 948 -25.22 -34.03 10.10
C GLY A 948 -25.35 -33.85 8.58
N ARG A 949 -24.37 -34.31 7.80
CA ARG A 949 -24.38 -34.29 6.33
C ARG A 949 -25.55 -35.11 5.77
N LYS A 950 -25.80 -36.30 6.33
CA LYS A 950 -26.95 -37.14 5.96
C LYS A 950 -28.29 -36.49 6.32
N LEU A 951 -28.38 -35.81 7.46
CA LEU A 951 -29.57 -35.07 7.85
C LEU A 951 -29.88 -33.92 6.87
N ILE A 952 -28.88 -33.13 6.49
CA ILE A 952 -29.02 -32.03 5.52
C ILE A 952 -29.44 -32.55 4.14
N ALA A 953 -28.78 -33.61 3.68
CA ALA A 953 -29.14 -34.27 2.43
C ALA A 953 -30.58 -34.81 2.47
N SER A 954 -31.04 -35.34 3.60
CA SER A 954 -32.42 -35.83 3.77
C SER A 954 -33.47 -34.72 3.68
N GLU A 955 -33.09 -33.49 4.02
CA GLU A 955 -33.93 -32.28 3.86
C GLU A 955 -33.81 -31.68 2.45
N LYS A 956 -33.23 -32.42 1.48
CA LYS A 956 -32.87 -31.98 0.11
C LYS A 956 -32.07 -30.66 0.07
N MET A 957 -31.29 -30.38 1.11
CA MET A 957 -30.28 -29.31 1.13
C MET A 957 -28.90 -29.87 0.69
N CYS A 958 -28.00 -29.03 0.17
CA CYS A 958 -26.69 -29.48 -0.35
C CYS A 958 -25.81 -29.77 0.85
N PRO A 959 -25.02 -30.84 0.81
CA PRO A 959 -23.83 -30.94 1.62
C PRO A 959 -22.88 -29.75 1.38
N ALA A 960 -22.73 -29.25 0.13
CA ALA A 960 -21.91 -28.06 -0.17
C ALA A 960 -22.44 -26.75 0.47
N SER A 961 -23.65 -26.77 1.06
CA SER A 961 -24.23 -25.66 1.82
C SER A 961 -23.66 -25.54 3.23
N ILE A 962 -22.87 -26.52 3.69
CA ILE A 962 -22.12 -26.50 4.96
C ILE A 962 -20.61 -26.34 4.80
N GLU A 963 -20.09 -26.27 3.58
CA GLU A 963 -18.67 -26.02 3.38
C GLU A 963 -18.36 -24.54 3.66
N PRO A 964 -17.23 -24.21 4.30
CA PRO A 964 -16.83 -22.81 4.45
C PRO A 964 -16.68 -22.18 3.06
N CYS A 965 -17.20 -20.96 2.88
CA CYS A 965 -17.02 -20.27 1.60
C CYS A 965 -15.53 -20.03 1.32
N GLU A 966 -15.13 -19.85 0.06
CA GLU A 966 -13.70 -19.64 -0.27
C GLU A 966 -13.07 -18.44 0.46
N GLN A 967 -13.84 -17.37 0.70
CA GLN A 967 -13.39 -16.25 1.52
C GLN A 967 -13.16 -16.67 2.98
N CYS A 968 -14.04 -17.51 3.56
CA CYS A 968 -13.82 -18.08 4.88
C CYS A 968 -12.60 -19.02 4.88
N LYS A 969 -12.40 -19.86 3.86
CA LYS A 969 -11.22 -20.72 3.72
C LYS A 969 -9.91 -19.92 3.66
N ASN A 970 -9.92 -18.76 3.02
CA ASN A 970 -8.76 -17.85 2.99
C ASN A 970 -8.50 -17.22 4.37
N ILE A 971 -9.55 -16.82 5.11
CA ILE A 971 -9.44 -16.36 6.50
C ILE A 971 -8.90 -17.46 7.42
N TYR A 972 -9.27 -18.72 7.19
CA TYR A 972 -8.75 -19.89 7.94
C TYR A 972 -7.31 -20.29 7.56
N SER A 973 -6.77 -19.82 6.42
CA SER A 973 -5.42 -20.16 5.96
C SER A 973 -4.29 -19.33 6.59
N GLY A 974 -4.61 -18.45 7.55
CA GLY A 974 -3.63 -17.79 8.42
C GLY A 974 -2.64 -16.87 7.72
N ASN A 975 -3.04 -16.26 6.60
CA ASN A 975 -2.13 -15.52 5.73
C ASN A 975 -2.37 -14.00 5.68
N ASP A 976 -3.12 -13.44 6.63
CA ASP A 976 -3.13 -12.00 6.89
C ASP A 976 -2.51 -11.73 8.27
N SER A 977 -1.18 -11.62 8.27
CA SER A 977 -0.41 -11.04 9.36
C SER A 977 0.07 -9.65 8.94
N ASP A 978 -0.86 -8.73 8.68
CA ASP A 978 -0.58 -7.30 8.72
C ASP A 978 -1.65 -6.60 9.57
N SER A 979 -1.19 -6.17 10.73
CA SER A 979 -1.89 -5.48 11.80
C SER A 979 -2.08 -4.00 11.46
N ASP A 980 -2.99 -3.66 10.55
CA ASP A 980 -3.38 -2.25 10.32
C ASP A 980 -4.80 -2.08 9.70
N SER A 981 -5.78 -2.87 10.15
CA SER A 981 -7.20 -2.58 9.84
C SER A 981 -8.17 -2.65 11.03
N ASP A 982 -7.67 -2.74 12.26
CA ASP A 982 -8.49 -2.72 13.49
C ASP A 982 -8.64 -1.34 14.15
N GLN A 983 -8.24 -0.26 13.48
CA GLN A 983 -8.74 1.08 13.79
C GLN A 983 -9.77 1.48 12.73
N PHE A 984 -11.03 1.09 12.93
CA PHE A 984 -12.21 1.96 12.78
C PHE A 984 -13.50 1.15 13.07
N CYS A 985 -14.28 1.64 14.04
CA CYS A 985 -15.70 1.34 14.37
C CYS A 985 -15.98 0.11 15.25
N TYR A 986 -16.18 0.17 16.58
CA TYR A 986 -16.75 1.21 17.46
C TYR A 986 -16.16 1.09 18.89
N GLU A 987 -15.84 2.24 19.48
CA GLU A 987 -15.16 2.50 20.77
C GLU A 987 -13.70 2.07 20.89
#